data_AF-A0A358N598-F1
#
_entry.id   AF-A0A358N598-F1
#
_cell.length_a   1.000
_cell.length_b   1.000
_cell.length_c   1.000
_cell.angle_alpha   90.00
_cell.angle_beta   90.00
_cell.angle_gamma   90.00
#
_symmetry.space_group_name_H-M   'P 1'
#
loop_
_entity.id
_entity.type
_entity.pdbx_description
1 polymer ?
#
loop_
_entity_poly.entity_id
_entity_poly.type
_entity_poly.pdbx_seq_one_letter_code
_entity_poly.pdbx_strand_id
1 'polypeptide(L)'
;MSVAIRTAGYLRRGMNVVLVFVLVGLTHQNTVRAQSVCLPSPRLLTTFPMGAQVGSEVEITVTGEYIEGAGDLRFSDPQIRAVKVVGPDGAETSGRYLVSIPKDVTPGLVEASVMTRLGLSSSRIFTVSRLREIAQTKGNQKLDTAMPIELNTVCNATMTARAVDFYRFNAVGGQRILVDCAAKGIDSKLNPVVIVADANGQDVAVERRGGAIDFVVPEDGAYVIKVHDLTFKGGAHYFYRLNLTALGETDQITRHQMTKKVHAFSWPPAGLAGKTTTTEVEPNDASMPQKITLPCDLMGSFAKAADTDVFEFNAEKGQTWWVEVASERLGRPTDPTVVVEYVDVSGAEPLITDVAELNDIPSPVKVSSNGYAYDGPPYNAGSSDVLGKFEVQQSGIHRLRIADLFGGTRNDPANIYRLIIRKAKPDFALVAWGLHMQLRNGDRNALSKPIALRGGATMAIEVVAIRRDGFDGEIKLAMDNLPDGVESNGLTIPSGKSRGILLVTAKEGAPRGVSIANFSGSAIVGEEEITRQCYLASMAWPVPNHWSEVPSPRLLADVLVSVGGNEPTPISITPREDKVFEAKEGEKLTIPLIHMRRGEFSGSIMAAKTFGAGFEGHKFDLPLDQDASDTVLDLAALKTPPGEYLIAFYGGAVAKYQHNPEGVARATDALKVIEGELAATKADAVKIKAALVEASTDEKAKLQKTLADLLEKEKRGAARVKAGTARVKSATSAAKAKDIVDIVVSEPIRIRVHPREAK
;
A
#
# COMPACT_ATOMS: atom_id res chain seq x y z
N MET A 1 -33.45 50.40 7.24
CA MET A 1 -32.62 51.22 6.32
C MET A 1 -32.20 50.29 5.18
N SER A 2 -32.49 50.51 3.89
CA SER A 2 -32.04 51.61 2.99
C SER A 2 -30.50 51.62 2.89
N VAL A 3 -29.80 51.54 1.73
CA VAL A 3 -30.07 51.84 0.29
C VAL A 3 -29.43 50.72 -0.58
N ALA A 4 -29.87 50.21 -1.75
CA ALA A 4 -30.81 50.55 -2.85
C ALA A 4 -30.19 51.23 -4.12
N ILE A 5 -30.82 51.09 -5.31
CA ILE A 5 -30.52 51.81 -6.61
C ILE A 5 -29.16 51.45 -7.28
N ARG A 6 -28.96 51.25 -8.61
CA ARG A 6 -29.71 51.14 -9.91
C ARG A 6 -28.88 50.19 -10.84
N THR A 7 -29.18 49.80 -12.10
CA THR A 7 -29.89 50.42 -13.25
C THR A 7 -30.43 49.37 -14.25
N ALA A 8 -31.17 49.79 -15.29
CA ALA A 8 -31.75 48.97 -16.38
C ALA A 8 -30.73 48.57 -17.48
N GLY A 9 -31.02 47.68 -18.46
CA GLY A 9 -32.23 46.88 -18.73
C GLY A 9 -32.17 46.14 -20.10
N TYR A 10 -33.30 45.53 -20.51
CA TYR A 10 -33.70 44.98 -21.84
C TYR A 10 -32.61 44.57 -22.88
N LEU A 11 -32.71 43.40 -23.54
CA LEU A 11 -33.84 43.02 -24.41
C LEU A 11 -33.99 41.48 -24.60
N ARG A 12 -35.17 41.02 -25.04
CA ARG A 12 -35.47 39.60 -25.34
C ARG A 12 -35.22 39.24 -26.82
N ARG A 13 -34.57 38.08 -27.05
CA ARG A 13 -34.89 37.03 -28.06
C ARG A 13 -33.98 35.83 -27.73
N GLY A 14 -34.41 34.56 -27.75
CA GLY A 14 -35.65 34.00 -28.28
C GLY A 14 -35.29 32.89 -29.26
N MET A 15 -34.85 31.73 -28.76
CA MET A 15 -34.26 30.66 -29.57
C MET A 15 -34.83 29.30 -29.13
N ASN A 16 -35.38 28.54 -30.07
CA ASN A 16 -35.86 27.18 -29.84
C ASN A 16 -35.74 26.35 -31.13
N VAL A 17 -35.07 25.20 -31.02
CA VAL A 17 -35.15 24.00 -31.89
C VAL A 17 -35.02 24.18 -33.42
N VAL A 18 -33.90 23.70 -33.99
CA VAL A 18 -33.88 22.57 -34.95
C VAL A 18 -32.68 21.68 -34.61
N LEU A 19 -32.87 20.36 -34.72
CA LEU A 19 -31.86 19.32 -34.50
C LEU A 19 -31.31 18.81 -35.84
N VAL A 20 -29.98 18.76 -36.03
CA VAL A 20 -29.32 17.99 -37.10
C VAL A 20 -28.12 17.24 -36.52
N PHE A 21 -27.89 16.03 -36.99
CA PHE A 21 -26.97 15.04 -36.40
C PHE A 21 -25.78 14.74 -37.32
N VAL A 22 -24.67 14.28 -36.74
CA VAL A 22 -23.50 13.63 -37.38
C VAL A 22 -22.64 14.48 -38.34
N LEU A 23 -21.42 14.82 -37.89
CA LEU A 23 -20.22 14.29 -38.55
C LEU A 23 -19.10 14.06 -37.51
N VAL A 24 -18.39 12.94 -37.60
CA VAL A 24 -17.30 12.60 -36.65
C VAL A 24 -15.98 13.20 -37.13
N GLY A 25 -15.60 14.34 -36.55
CA GLY A 25 -14.29 14.96 -36.74
C GLY A 25 -13.26 14.47 -35.72
N LEU A 26 -12.18 13.83 -36.18
CA LEU A 26 -11.07 13.37 -35.35
C LEU A 26 -10.20 14.53 -34.83
N THR A 27 -10.68 15.28 -33.83
CA THR A 27 -9.84 16.21 -33.07
C THR A 27 -8.77 15.41 -32.31
N HIS A 28 -7.56 15.37 -32.86
CA HIS A 28 -6.39 14.93 -32.10
C HIS A 28 -6.16 15.92 -30.96
N GLN A 29 -6.69 15.59 -29.78
CA GLN A 29 -6.22 16.23 -28.55
C GLN A 29 -4.75 15.85 -28.39
N ASN A 30 -3.86 16.81 -28.66
CA ASN A 30 -2.47 16.74 -28.23
C ASN A 30 -2.43 16.85 -26.70
N THR A 31 -2.81 15.76 -26.01
CA THR A 31 -2.42 15.55 -24.62
C THR A 31 -0.90 15.60 -24.58
N VAL A 32 -0.36 16.72 -24.10
CA VAL A 32 1.03 16.80 -23.66
C VAL A 32 1.21 15.66 -22.66
N ARG A 33 1.91 14.61 -23.08
CA ARG A 33 2.07 13.43 -22.22
C ARG A 33 2.88 13.86 -21.02
N ALA A 34 2.31 13.68 -19.82
CA ALA A 34 3.04 13.86 -18.58
C ALA A 34 4.35 13.07 -18.65
N GLN A 35 5.45 13.72 -18.30
CA GLN A 35 6.75 13.09 -18.21
C GLN A 35 6.68 12.00 -17.14
N SER A 36 6.99 10.75 -17.50
CA SER A 36 6.82 9.61 -16.60
C SER A 36 7.70 9.77 -15.37
N VAL A 37 7.13 9.54 -14.20
CA VAL A 37 7.86 9.57 -12.93
C VAL A 37 8.31 8.17 -12.53
N CYS A 38 9.63 8.05 -12.41
CA CYS A 38 10.44 6.86 -12.16
C CYS A 38 10.41 5.80 -13.27
N LEU A 39 11.47 5.00 -13.35
CA LEU A 39 11.52 3.84 -14.24
C LEU A 39 10.36 2.88 -13.89
N PRO A 40 9.72 2.25 -14.89
CA PRO A 40 8.60 1.36 -14.65
C PRO A 40 8.89 0.31 -13.59
N SER A 41 7.92 0.15 -12.69
CA SER A 41 7.90 -0.88 -11.65
C SER A 41 6.63 -1.71 -11.84
N PRO A 42 6.69 -3.04 -11.69
CA PRO A 42 5.54 -3.92 -11.88
C PRO A 42 4.47 -3.66 -10.79
N ARG A 43 3.20 -3.73 -11.16
CA ARG A 43 2.06 -3.52 -10.25
C ARG A 43 1.01 -4.60 -10.42
N LEU A 44 0.63 -5.26 -9.34
CA LEU A 44 -0.62 -5.99 -9.26
C LEU A 44 -1.71 -4.99 -8.85
N LEU A 45 -2.75 -4.84 -9.68
CA LEU A 45 -3.84 -3.89 -9.48
C LEU A 45 -5.11 -4.55 -8.96
N THR A 46 -5.47 -5.73 -9.47
CA THR A 46 -6.59 -6.52 -8.92
C THR A 46 -6.28 -8.02 -8.96
N THR A 47 -6.87 -8.75 -8.03
CA THR A 47 -7.32 -10.14 -8.21
C THR A 47 -8.83 -10.14 -8.47
N PHE A 48 -9.43 -11.26 -8.85
CA PHE A 48 -10.89 -11.51 -8.77
C PHE A 48 -11.15 -13.02 -8.96
N PRO A 49 -11.84 -13.73 -8.06
CA PRO A 49 -12.31 -13.31 -6.73
C PRO A 49 -11.22 -12.71 -5.80
N MET A 50 -11.66 -12.03 -4.74
CA MET A 50 -10.78 -11.31 -3.81
C MET A 50 -10.29 -12.19 -2.65
N GLY A 51 -10.63 -13.47 -2.69
CA GLY A 51 -10.43 -14.46 -1.64
C GLY A 51 -11.07 -15.79 -2.00
N ALA A 52 -10.87 -16.79 -1.17
CA ALA A 52 -11.57 -18.08 -1.23
C ALA A 52 -11.49 -18.85 0.10
N GLN A 53 -12.23 -19.94 0.17
CA GLN A 53 -12.37 -20.78 1.36
C GLN A 53 -11.14 -21.68 1.59
N VAL A 54 -10.78 -21.93 2.86
CA VAL A 54 -9.80 -22.98 3.21
C VAL A 54 -10.17 -24.33 2.61
N GLY A 55 -9.19 -25.08 2.11
CA GLY A 55 -9.40 -26.38 1.50
C GLY A 55 -10.07 -26.37 0.13
N SER A 56 -10.04 -25.25 -0.59
CA SER A 56 -10.62 -25.11 -1.93
C SER A 56 -9.57 -24.82 -3.00
N GLU A 57 -9.94 -25.04 -4.26
CA GLU A 57 -9.23 -24.48 -5.41
C GLU A 57 -10.15 -23.47 -6.11
N VAL A 58 -9.62 -22.29 -6.43
CA VAL A 58 -10.36 -21.19 -7.06
C VAL A 58 -9.61 -20.69 -8.28
N GLU A 59 -10.31 -20.48 -9.39
CA GLU A 59 -9.74 -19.75 -10.51
C GLU A 59 -9.89 -18.24 -10.29
N ILE A 60 -8.78 -17.51 -10.38
CA ILE A 60 -8.76 -16.04 -10.29
C ILE A 60 -8.24 -15.41 -11.59
N THR A 61 -8.74 -14.22 -11.89
CA THR A 61 -8.17 -13.32 -12.90
C THR A 61 -7.45 -12.16 -12.22
N VAL A 62 -6.29 -11.75 -12.71
CA VAL A 62 -5.53 -10.60 -12.23
C VAL A 62 -5.42 -9.49 -13.27
N THR A 63 -5.28 -8.24 -12.82
CA THR A 63 -4.94 -7.09 -13.65
C THR A 63 -3.72 -6.37 -13.09
N GLY A 64 -2.96 -5.65 -13.92
CA GLY A 64 -1.73 -5.00 -13.49
C GLY A 64 -1.06 -4.12 -14.55
N GLU A 65 -0.03 -3.41 -14.13
CA GLU A 65 0.88 -2.63 -14.98
C GLU A 65 2.26 -3.31 -15.03
N TYR A 66 2.86 -3.38 -16.22
CA TYR A 66 4.18 -4.00 -16.45
C TYR A 66 4.30 -5.46 -15.95
N ILE A 67 3.21 -6.22 -16.08
CA ILE A 67 3.13 -7.66 -15.75
C ILE A 67 3.17 -8.56 -17.01
N GLU A 68 3.64 -8.04 -18.15
CA GLU A 68 3.77 -8.85 -19.37
C GLU A 68 4.86 -9.91 -19.22
N GLY A 69 4.54 -11.17 -19.55
CA GLY A 69 5.45 -12.30 -19.28
C GLY A 69 5.67 -12.58 -17.78
N ALA A 70 4.73 -12.16 -16.93
CA ALA A 70 4.65 -12.56 -15.52
C ALA A 70 4.84 -14.08 -15.35
N GLY A 71 5.53 -14.46 -14.27
CA GLY A 71 5.62 -15.84 -13.80
C GLY A 71 4.40 -16.24 -12.96
N ASP A 72 4.64 -17.07 -11.96
CA ASP A 72 3.62 -17.49 -11.01
C ASP A 72 3.24 -16.36 -10.04
N LEU A 73 2.04 -16.48 -9.48
CA LEU A 73 1.53 -15.56 -8.45
C LEU A 73 1.94 -16.11 -7.07
N ARG A 74 2.74 -15.33 -6.33
CA ARG A 74 3.12 -15.61 -4.94
C ARG A 74 2.04 -15.07 -4.00
N PHE A 75 1.83 -15.76 -2.88
CA PHE A 75 1.17 -15.21 -1.68
C PHE A 75 2.18 -15.06 -0.53
N SER A 76 1.89 -14.20 0.45
CA SER A 76 2.70 -14.08 1.67
C SER A 76 2.67 -15.34 2.54
N ASP A 77 1.54 -16.06 2.53
CA ASP A 77 1.46 -17.43 3.04
C ASP A 77 1.98 -18.41 1.97
N PRO A 78 3.09 -19.14 2.21
CA PRO A 78 3.70 -20.05 1.24
C PRO A 78 2.97 -21.39 1.09
N GLN A 79 1.95 -21.67 1.91
CA GLN A 79 1.07 -22.84 1.74
C GLN A 79 0.09 -22.63 0.59
N ILE A 80 -0.31 -21.38 0.33
CA ILE A 80 -1.19 -21.02 -0.79
C ILE A 80 -0.37 -20.98 -2.08
N ARG A 81 -0.81 -21.75 -3.09
CA ARG A 81 -0.08 -21.89 -4.36
C ARG A 81 -0.96 -21.46 -5.52
N ALA A 82 -0.33 -20.89 -6.55
CA ALA A 82 -1.01 -20.57 -7.80
C ALA A 82 -0.23 -21.12 -9.00
N VAL A 83 -0.96 -21.68 -9.96
CA VAL A 83 -0.44 -22.07 -11.28
C VAL A 83 -1.25 -21.37 -12.37
N LYS A 84 -0.63 -21.03 -13.50
CA LYS A 84 -1.33 -20.37 -14.60
C LYS A 84 -2.35 -21.29 -15.26
N VAL A 85 -3.48 -20.72 -15.68
CA VAL A 85 -4.50 -21.44 -16.45
C VAL A 85 -4.07 -21.55 -17.92
N VAL A 86 -3.79 -22.76 -18.37
CA VAL A 86 -3.48 -23.05 -19.78
C VAL A 86 -4.77 -23.25 -20.58
N GLY A 87 -4.87 -22.63 -21.75
CA GLY A 87 -6.02 -22.73 -22.65
C GLY A 87 -6.03 -24.03 -23.47
N PRO A 88 -7.14 -24.37 -24.15
CA PRO A 88 -7.26 -25.60 -24.95
C PRO A 88 -6.31 -25.69 -26.15
N ASP A 89 -5.62 -24.61 -26.51
CA ASP A 89 -4.58 -24.53 -27.54
C ASP A 89 -3.15 -24.67 -26.98
N GLY A 90 -3.00 -24.92 -25.67
CA GLY A 90 -1.72 -25.01 -24.98
C GLY A 90 -1.08 -23.67 -24.62
N ALA A 91 -1.75 -22.53 -24.90
CA ALA A 91 -1.24 -21.21 -24.54
C ALA A 91 -1.64 -20.82 -23.11
N GLU A 92 -0.74 -20.15 -22.37
CA GLU A 92 -1.09 -19.52 -21.09
C GLU A 92 -2.20 -18.48 -21.30
N THR A 93 -3.29 -18.57 -20.53
CA THR A 93 -4.31 -17.52 -20.54
C THR A 93 -3.84 -16.36 -19.67
N SER A 94 -3.37 -15.29 -20.32
CA SER A 94 -2.78 -14.13 -19.65
C SER A 94 -3.64 -13.62 -18.48
N GLY A 95 -3.05 -13.60 -17.30
CA GLY A 95 -3.68 -13.11 -16.07
C GLY A 95 -4.62 -14.09 -15.36
N ARG A 96 -4.82 -15.34 -15.82
CA ARG A 96 -5.64 -16.34 -15.10
C ARG A 96 -4.77 -17.36 -14.36
N TYR A 97 -5.11 -17.61 -13.10
CA TYR A 97 -4.42 -18.53 -12.22
C TYR A 97 -5.41 -19.43 -11.49
N LEU A 98 -5.12 -20.73 -11.40
CA LEU A 98 -5.76 -21.63 -10.44
C LEU A 98 -4.99 -21.52 -9.11
N VAL A 99 -5.69 -21.13 -8.05
CA VAL A 99 -5.15 -20.96 -6.70
C VAL A 99 -5.64 -22.09 -5.81
N SER A 100 -4.73 -22.87 -5.25
CA SER A 100 -5.00 -23.97 -4.33
C SER A 100 -4.74 -23.50 -2.89
N ILE A 101 -5.74 -23.63 -2.01
CA ILE A 101 -5.68 -23.24 -0.60
C ILE A 101 -5.82 -24.50 0.28
N PRO A 102 -4.77 -24.94 0.99
CA PRO A 102 -4.87 -26.07 1.92
C PRO A 102 -5.89 -25.86 3.07
N LYS A 103 -6.26 -26.95 3.76
CA LYS A 103 -7.30 -26.93 4.82
C LYS A 103 -6.80 -26.36 6.16
N ASP A 104 -5.50 -26.39 6.35
CA ASP A 104 -4.74 -25.99 7.55
C ASP A 104 -4.31 -24.52 7.51
N VAL A 105 -4.42 -23.84 6.37
CA VAL A 105 -4.19 -22.39 6.23
C VAL A 105 -5.04 -21.61 7.23
N THR A 106 -4.42 -20.66 7.94
CA THR A 106 -5.13 -19.81 8.89
C THR A 106 -5.92 -18.72 8.13
N PRO A 107 -7.24 -18.59 8.36
CA PRO A 107 -8.04 -17.55 7.73
C PRO A 107 -7.57 -16.14 8.11
N GLY A 108 -7.47 -15.27 7.11
CA GLY A 108 -6.98 -13.91 7.28
C GLY A 108 -6.60 -13.25 5.96
N LEU A 109 -5.97 -12.08 6.04
CA LEU A 109 -5.41 -11.39 4.87
C LEU A 109 -4.05 -11.97 4.50
N VAL A 110 -3.84 -12.21 3.21
CA VAL A 110 -2.53 -12.55 2.61
C VAL A 110 -2.23 -11.60 1.45
N GLU A 111 -0.96 -11.37 1.18
CA GLU A 111 -0.52 -10.49 0.09
C GLU A 111 -0.14 -11.30 -1.15
N ALA A 112 -0.95 -11.15 -2.21
CA ALA A 112 -0.64 -11.63 -3.54
C ALA A 112 0.34 -10.66 -4.25
N SER A 113 1.38 -11.19 -4.90
CA SER A 113 2.33 -10.45 -5.74
C SER A 113 2.83 -11.31 -6.90
N VAL A 114 3.20 -10.71 -8.02
CA VAL A 114 3.64 -11.44 -9.22
C VAL A 114 5.07 -11.08 -9.63
N MET A 115 5.86 -12.09 -10.00
CA MET A 115 7.27 -11.92 -10.40
C MET A 115 7.39 -11.68 -11.91
N THR A 116 8.05 -10.60 -12.30
CA THR A 116 8.12 -10.11 -13.70
C THR A 116 9.57 -9.94 -14.18
N ARG A 117 9.77 -9.50 -15.43
CA ARG A 117 11.07 -9.08 -15.98
C ARG A 117 11.68 -7.88 -15.23
N LEU A 118 10.86 -7.13 -14.50
CA LEU A 118 11.24 -5.92 -13.75
C LEU A 118 11.28 -6.15 -12.23
N GLY A 119 11.31 -7.40 -11.77
CA GLY A 119 11.25 -7.78 -10.36
C GLY A 119 9.83 -8.11 -9.89
N LEU A 120 9.61 -8.12 -8.57
CA LEU A 120 8.31 -8.43 -7.96
C LEU A 120 7.39 -7.20 -7.97
N SER A 121 6.10 -7.42 -8.25
CA SER A 121 5.09 -6.36 -8.23
C SER A 121 4.83 -5.75 -6.85
N SER A 122 4.19 -4.57 -6.83
CA SER A 122 3.37 -4.17 -5.68
C SER A 122 2.34 -5.26 -5.35
N SER A 123 1.97 -5.40 -4.06
CA SER A 123 1.05 -6.45 -3.62
C SER A 123 -0.43 -6.03 -3.71
N ARG A 124 -1.30 -7.04 -3.69
CA ARG A 124 -2.75 -6.92 -3.46
C ARG A 124 -3.20 -7.86 -2.36
N ILE A 125 -4.16 -7.42 -1.57
CA ILE A 125 -4.80 -8.27 -0.59
C ILE A 125 -5.65 -9.33 -1.30
N PHE A 126 -5.44 -10.58 -0.90
CA PHE A 126 -6.34 -11.71 -1.09
C PHE A 126 -6.72 -12.23 0.30
N THR A 127 -7.94 -12.73 0.50
CA THR A 127 -8.40 -13.15 1.84
C THR A 127 -8.77 -14.63 1.86
N VAL A 128 -8.24 -15.37 2.84
CA VAL A 128 -8.67 -16.74 3.10
C VAL A 128 -9.77 -16.74 4.16
N SER A 129 -10.87 -17.45 3.92
CA SER A 129 -12.00 -17.55 4.86
C SER A 129 -12.41 -19.00 5.17
N ARG A 130 -13.31 -19.20 6.16
CA ARG A 130 -13.96 -20.51 6.41
C ARG A 130 -15.37 -20.60 5.83
N LEU A 131 -15.93 -19.49 5.38
CA LEU A 131 -17.30 -19.41 4.89
C LEU A 131 -17.39 -19.87 3.44
N ARG A 132 -18.59 -20.23 2.99
CA ARG A 132 -18.84 -20.53 1.58
C ARG A 132 -18.58 -19.27 0.76
N GLU A 133 -17.86 -19.39 -0.35
CA GLU A 133 -17.55 -18.25 -1.21
C GLU A 133 -18.26 -18.33 -2.56
N ILE A 134 -18.81 -17.20 -2.99
CA ILE A 134 -19.45 -17.01 -4.29
C ILE A 134 -18.94 -15.73 -4.96
N ALA A 135 -19.24 -15.58 -6.25
CA ALA A 135 -18.97 -14.37 -7.02
C ALA A 135 -20.28 -13.72 -7.49
N GLN A 136 -20.31 -12.39 -7.55
CA GLN A 136 -21.46 -11.61 -8.00
C GLN A 136 -21.90 -11.98 -9.43
N THR A 137 -23.17 -12.35 -9.60
CA THR A 137 -23.79 -12.50 -10.92
C THR A 137 -24.20 -11.15 -11.49
N LYS A 138 -23.91 -10.88 -12.77
CA LYS A 138 -24.27 -9.62 -13.43
C LYS A 138 -25.79 -9.43 -13.49
N GLY A 139 -26.24 -8.18 -13.32
CA GLY A 139 -27.64 -7.79 -13.46
C GLY A 139 -28.37 -7.50 -12.15
N ASN A 140 -27.74 -7.70 -10.99
CA ASN A 140 -28.32 -7.47 -9.66
C ASN A 140 -28.45 -5.98 -9.26
N GLN A 141 -28.58 -5.07 -10.23
CA GLN A 141 -28.60 -3.61 -10.02
C GLN A 141 -30.02 -3.05 -9.77
N LYS A 142 -30.97 -3.90 -9.37
CA LYS A 142 -32.34 -3.55 -9.01
C LYS A 142 -32.91 -4.50 -7.95
N LEU A 143 -34.02 -4.10 -7.33
CA LEU A 143 -34.77 -4.90 -6.36
C LEU A 143 -35.37 -6.19 -6.99
N ASP A 144 -35.98 -6.09 -8.17
CA ASP A 144 -36.56 -7.22 -8.91
C ASP A 144 -35.52 -8.23 -9.40
N THR A 145 -34.26 -7.81 -9.53
CA THR A 145 -33.12 -8.66 -9.92
C THR A 145 -32.14 -8.95 -8.78
N ALA A 146 -32.50 -8.66 -7.53
CA ALA A 146 -31.63 -8.82 -6.36
C ALA A 146 -31.07 -10.25 -6.26
N MET A 147 -29.75 -10.38 -6.15
CA MET A 147 -29.05 -11.67 -6.20
C MET A 147 -29.31 -12.50 -4.92
N PRO A 148 -29.75 -13.77 -5.02
CA PRO A 148 -29.84 -14.64 -3.84
C PRO A 148 -28.49 -14.79 -3.13
N ILE A 149 -28.49 -14.66 -1.81
CA ILE A 149 -27.35 -14.98 -0.95
C ILE A 149 -27.85 -15.78 0.26
N GLU A 150 -27.13 -16.84 0.61
CA GLU A 150 -27.41 -17.68 1.78
C GLU A 150 -26.68 -17.12 3.01
N LEU A 151 -27.17 -17.42 4.21
CA LEU A 151 -26.42 -17.14 5.44
C LEU A 151 -25.09 -17.92 5.45
N ASN A 152 -24.10 -17.39 6.17
CA ASN A 152 -22.74 -17.95 6.29
C ASN A 152 -21.99 -18.02 4.95
N THR A 153 -22.20 -17.01 4.11
CA THR A 153 -21.62 -16.88 2.75
C THR A 153 -20.91 -15.54 2.56
N VAL A 154 -19.80 -15.55 1.81
CA VAL A 154 -19.10 -14.35 1.32
C VAL A 154 -19.28 -14.21 -0.19
N CYS A 155 -19.81 -13.07 -0.63
CA CYS A 155 -19.91 -12.72 -2.05
C CYS A 155 -18.78 -11.76 -2.46
N ASN A 156 -17.93 -12.21 -3.39
CA ASN A 156 -16.90 -11.40 -4.03
C ASN A 156 -17.50 -10.62 -5.20
N ALA A 157 -17.39 -9.28 -5.19
CA ALA A 157 -18.20 -8.38 -6.04
C ALA A 157 -17.39 -7.20 -6.59
N THR A 158 -17.89 -6.54 -7.65
CA THR A 158 -17.31 -5.31 -8.24
C THR A 158 -18.38 -4.27 -8.52
N MET A 159 -18.32 -3.15 -7.80
CA MET A 159 -19.33 -2.09 -7.88
C MET A 159 -19.40 -1.48 -9.29
N THR A 160 -20.61 -1.43 -9.86
CA THR A 160 -20.86 -0.71 -11.11
C THR A 160 -21.04 0.79 -10.82
N ALA A 161 -20.39 1.66 -11.60
CA ALA A 161 -20.50 3.10 -11.40
C ALA A 161 -21.94 3.59 -11.63
N ARG A 162 -22.43 4.47 -10.74
CA ARG A 162 -23.81 4.99 -10.70
C ARG A 162 -24.88 3.90 -10.49
N ALA A 163 -24.53 2.78 -9.85
CA ALA A 163 -25.45 1.72 -9.50
C ALA A 163 -25.58 1.53 -7.98
N VAL A 164 -26.55 0.69 -7.60
CA VAL A 164 -26.67 0.04 -6.30
C VAL A 164 -26.75 -1.45 -6.59
N ASP A 165 -25.94 -2.27 -5.91
CA ASP A 165 -26.01 -3.72 -6.01
C ASP A 165 -26.97 -4.25 -4.94
N PHE A 166 -27.92 -5.09 -5.35
CA PHE A 166 -28.95 -5.68 -4.50
C PHE A 166 -28.71 -7.17 -4.30
N TYR A 167 -28.91 -7.62 -3.06
CA TYR A 167 -28.87 -9.03 -2.67
C TYR A 167 -30.11 -9.36 -1.84
N ARG A 168 -30.60 -10.60 -1.89
CA ARG A 168 -31.77 -11.04 -1.12
C ARG A 168 -31.47 -12.31 -0.33
N PHE A 169 -31.91 -12.34 0.92
CA PHE A 169 -31.77 -13.46 1.83
C PHE A 169 -33.07 -13.69 2.60
N ASN A 170 -33.27 -14.89 3.16
CA ASN A 170 -34.38 -15.20 4.05
C ASN A 170 -33.86 -15.28 5.49
N ALA A 171 -34.67 -14.88 6.46
CA ALA A 171 -34.35 -14.91 7.88
C ALA A 171 -35.59 -15.18 8.75
N VAL A 172 -35.36 -15.52 10.02
CA VAL A 172 -36.37 -15.84 11.03
C VAL A 172 -36.37 -14.77 12.13
N GLY A 173 -37.53 -14.40 12.65
CA GLY A 173 -37.68 -13.41 13.72
C GLY A 173 -36.84 -13.75 14.96
N GLY A 174 -36.20 -12.72 15.53
CA GLY A 174 -35.26 -12.85 16.65
C GLY A 174 -33.85 -13.33 16.26
N GLN A 175 -33.62 -13.83 15.03
CA GLN A 175 -32.29 -14.22 14.58
C GLN A 175 -31.35 -13.00 14.50
N ARG A 176 -30.12 -13.15 14.99
CA ARG A 176 -29.07 -12.14 14.88
C ARG A 176 -28.17 -12.42 13.68
N ILE A 177 -27.93 -11.41 12.85
CA ILE A 177 -27.23 -11.53 11.57
C ILE A 177 -26.24 -10.39 11.39
N LEU A 178 -24.98 -10.71 11.13
CA LEU A 178 -23.95 -9.73 10.78
C LEU A 178 -23.89 -9.53 9.25
N VAL A 179 -24.04 -8.28 8.82
CA VAL A 179 -23.81 -7.84 7.43
C VAL A 179 -22.57 -6.95 7.40
N ASP A 180 -21.45 -7.49 6.92
CA ASP A 180 -20.16 -6.79 6.87
C ASP A 180 -19.64 -6.67 5.43
N CYS A 181 -19.26 -5.46 5.01
CA CYS A 181 -18.81 -5.18 3.64
C CYS A 181 -17.33 -4.78 3.63
N ALA A 182 -16.45 -5.76 3.40
CA ALA A 182 -15.01 -5.53 3.34
C ALA A 182 -14.63 -4.82 2.02
N ALA A 183 -14.05 -3.62 2.16
CA ALA A 183 -13.62 -2.77 1.05
C ALA A 183 -12.23 -2.16 1.27
N LYS A 184 -12.12 -1.06 2.02
CA LYS A 184 -10.84 -0.36 2.25
C LYS A 184 -9.75 -1.27 2.85
N GLY A 185 -10.16 -2.15 3.76
CA GLY A 185 -9.28 -3.12 4.42
C GLY A 185 -8.74 -4.23 3.52
N ILE A 186 -9.17 -4.31 2.26
CA ILE A 186 -8.68 -5.26 1.25
C ILE A 186 -8.14 -4.53 -0.01
N ASP A 187 -7.62 -3.31 0.15
CA ASP A 187 -7.14 -2.42 -0.92
C ASP A 187 -8.22 -1.86 -1.89
N SER A 188 -9.53 -1.95 -1.60
CA SER A 188 -10.54 -1.35 -2.49
C SER A 188 -10.61 0.17 -2.39
N LYS A 189 -10.89 0.85 -3.52
CA LYS A 189 -11.23 2.30 -3.56
C LYS A 189 -12.69 2.59 -3.17
N LEU A 190 -13.50 1.56 -2.90
CA LEU A 190 -14.90 1.68 -2.49
C LEU A 190 -15.05 2.29 -1.09
N ASN A 191 -15.99 3.24 -0.95
CA ASN A 191 -16.49 3.72 0.34
C ASN A 191 -17.89 3.12 0.54
N PRO A 192 -18.03 1.90 1.09
CA PRO A 192 -19.31 1.19 1.08
C PRO A 192 -20.33 1.88 1.98
N VAL A 193 -21.50 2.14 1.42
CA VAL A 193 -22.76 2.27 2.14
C VAL A 193 -23.45 0.91 2.08
N VAL A 194 -23.89 0.41 3.24
CA VAL A 194 -24.61 -0.85 3.39
C VAL A 194 -25.98 -0.55 3.98
N ILE A 195 -27.02 -1.16 3.43
CA ILE A 195 -28.41 -1.03 3.89
C ILE A 195 -28.99 -2.43 4.02
N VAL A 196 -29.65 -2.72 5.14
CA VAL A 196 -30.64 -3.80 5.23
C VAL A 196 -32.03 -3.18 5.06
N ALA A 197 -32.83 -3.80 4.19
CA ALA A 197 -34.17 -3.37 3.82
C ALA A 197 -35.14 -4.56 3.85
N ASP A 198 -36.44 -4.26 3.92
CA ASP A 198 -37.51 -5.26 3.84
C ASP A 198 -37.68 -5.83 2.41
N ALA A 199 -38.64 -6.76 2.23
CA ALA A 199 -38.99 -7.34 0.94
C ALA A 199 -39.46 -6.30 -0.10
N ASN A 200 -40.02 -5.16 0.32
CA ASN A 200 -40.45 -4.07 -0.55
C ASN A 200 -39.30 -3.10 -0.90
N GLY A 201 -38.13 -3.26 -0.28
CA GLY A 201 -36.99 -2.38 -0.45
C GLY A 201 -37.04 -1.10 0.39
N GLN A 202 -37.85 -1.03 1.44
CA GLN A 202 -37.79 0.04 2.45
C GLN A 202 -36.63 -0.18 3.42
N ASP A 203 -35.81 0.85 3.65
CA ASP A 203 -34.64 0.79 4.53
C ASP A 203 -35.06 0.51 6.00
N VAL A 204 -34.40 -0.48 6.63
CA VAL A 204 -34.61 -0.87 8.04
C VAL A 204 -33.37 -0.52 8.88
N ALA A 205 -32.16 -0.78 8.37
CA ALA A 205 -30.91 -0.41 9.01
C ALA A 205 -29.90 0.09 7.96
N VAL A 206 -29.09 1.11 8.29
CA VAL A 206 -28.18 1.75 7.33
C VAL A 206 -26.85 2.15 7.97
N GLU A 207 -25.74 1.75 7.35
CA GLU A 207 -24.39 2.11 7.76
C GLU A 207 -23.63 2.75 6.58
N ARG A 208 -23.00 3.92 6.82
CA ARG A 208 -22.52 4.85 5.77
C ARG A 208 -21.02 5.19 5.81
N ARG A 209 -20.30 4.69 6.82
CA ARG A 209 -18.89 5.02 7.14
C ARG A 209 -17.94 3.84 6.88
N GLY A 210 -18.47 2.66 6.56
CA GLY A 210 -17.72 1.41 6.39
C GLY A 210 -17.68 0.52 7.65
N GLY A 211 -18.64 0.71 8.56
CA GLY A 211 -19.00 -0.23 9.61
C GLY A 211 -19.59 -1.54 9.08
N ALA A 212 -20.16 -2.33 10.00
CA ALA A 212 -20.99 -3.49 9.71
C ALA A 212 -22.36 -3.28 10.37
N ILE A 213 -23.41 -3.92 9.87
CA ILE A 213 -24.73 -3.92 10.51
C ILE A 213 -24.89 -5.21 11.28
N ASP A 214 -25.06 -5.10 12.60
CA ASP A 214 -25.57 -6.17 13.47
C ASP A 214 -27.10 -6.08 13.46
N PHE A 215 -27.74 -7.02 12.79
CA PHE A 215 -29.17 -7.00 12.50
C PHE A 215 -29.89 -8.09 13.30
N VAL A 216 -30.67 -7.66 14.30
CA VAL A 216 -31.71 -8.51 14.91
C VAL A 216 -32.93 -8.47 14.00
N VAL A 217 -33.29 -9.62 13.46
CA VAL A 217 -34.39 -9.77 12.49
C VAL A 217 -35.73 -9.57 13.20
N PRO A 218 -36.60 -8.64 12.75
CA PRO A 218 -37.84 -8.36 13.46
C PRO A 218 -38.94 -9.41 13.22
N GLU A 219 -39.04 -9.96 11.99
CA GLU A 219 -40.11 -10.90 11.60
C GLU A 219 -39.58 -11.97 10.63
N ASP A 220 -40.29 -13.10 10.51
CA ASP A 220 -39.98 -14.13 9.52
C ASP A 220 -40.21 -13.62 8.09
N GLY A 221 -39.19 -13.67 7.23
CA GLY A 221 -39.37 -13.20 5.85
C GLY A 221 -38.12 -13.10 4.98
N ALA A 222 -38.32 -12.44 3.83
CA ALA A 222 -37.26 -12.09 2.90
C ALA A 222 -36.79 -10.66 3.15
N TYR A 223 -35.48 -10.47 3.20
CA TYR A 223 -34.81 -9.20 3.41
C TYR A 223 -33.81 -8.92 2.29
N VAL A 224 -33.53 -7.63 2.07
CA VAL A 224 -32.71 -7.15 0.96
C VAL A 224 -31.52 -6.36 1.47
N ILE A 225 -30.32 -6.74 1.06
CA ILE A 225 -29.09 -5.96 1.29
C ILE A 225 -28.86 -5.08 0.07
N LYS A 226 -28.66 -3.79 0.27
CA LYS A 226 -28.23 -2.85 -0.76
C LYS A 226 -26.79 -2.41 -0.47
N VAL A 227 -25.94 -2.43 -1.48
CA VAL A 227 -24.54 -1.95 -1.39
C VAL A 227 -24.30 -0.92 -2.48
N HIS A 228 -23.69 0.21 -2.14
CA HIS A 228 -23.20 1.19 -3.12
C HIS A 228 -21.98 1.97 -2.59
N ASP A 229 -21.27 2.67 -3.47
CA ASP A 229 -20.28 3.67 -3.03
C ASP A 229 -21.00 4.91 -2.48
N LEU A 230 -20.45 5.50 -1.42
CA LEU A 230 -20.93 6.76 -0.81
C LEU A 230 -21.08 7.92 -1.82
N THR A 231 -20.28 7.90 -2.88
CA THR A 231 -20.32 8.87 -4.01
C THR A 231 -20.72 8.23 -5.34
N PHE A 232 -21.33 7.04 -5.30
CA PHE A 232 -21.77 6.25 -6.46
C PHE A 232 -20.68 6.00 -7.52
N LYS A 233 -19.41 5.95 -7.10
CA LYS A 233 -18.28 5.50 -7.94
C LYS A 233 -18.31 3.97 -8.14
N GLY A 234 -17.57 3.50 -9.14
CA GLY A 234 -17.47 2.08 -9.47
C GLY A 234 -16.47 1.81 -10.59
N GLY A 235 -16.32 0.55 -10.97
CA GLY A 235 -15.31 0.04 -11.89
C GLY A 235 -14.31 -0.91 -11.21
N ALA A 236 -13.30 -1.38 -11.95
CA ALA A 236 -12.42 -2.48 -11.53
C ALA A 236 -11.68 -2.28 -10.19
N HIS A 237 -11.50 -1.04 -9.72
CA HIS A 237 -10.83 -0.74 -8.44
C HIS A 237 -11.80 -0.59 -7.25
N TYR A 238 -13.10 -0.83 -7.47
CA TYR A 238 -14.19 -0.67 -6.49
C TYR A 238 -14.83 -2.03 -6.17
N PHE A 239 -13.98 -3.04 -5.97
CA PHE A 239 -14.39 -4.38 -5.55
C PHE A 239 -14.74 -4.43 -4.06
N TYR A 240 -15.47 -5.45 -3.64
CA TYR A 240 -15.80 -5.69 -2.23
C TYR A 240 -16.07 -7.16 -1.94
N ARG A 241 -16.09 -7.51 -0.66
CA ARG A 241 -16.55 -8.80 -0.17
C ARG A 241 -17.70 -8.56 0.81
N LEU A 242 -18.91 -8.90 0.39
CA LEU A 242 -20.09 -8.86 1.26
C LEU A 242 -20.15 -10.16 2.04
N ASN A 243 -19.93 -10.09 3.35
CA ASN A 243 -20.12 -11.20 4.28
C ASN A 243 -21.51 -11.13 4.90
N LEU A 244 -22.21 -12.27 4.92
CA LEU A 244 -23.48 -12.46 5.61
C LEU A 244 -23.32 -13.65 6.57
N THR A 245 -23.30 -13.40 7.88
CA THR A 245 -23.06 -14.43 8.91
C THR A 245 -24.20 -14.46 9.93
N ALA A 246 -24.70 -15.65 10.28
CA ALA A 246 -25.62 -15.81 11.41
C ALA A 246 -24.82 -15.79 12.72
N LEU A 247 -25.30 -15.04 13.72
CA LEU A 247 -24.69 -14.95 15.05
C LEU A 247 -25.59 -15.63 16.09
N GLY A 248 -24.97 -16.24 17.10
CA GLY A 248 -25.62 -16.52 18.39
C GLY A 248 -25.89 -15.22 19.16
N GLU A 249 -26.84 -15.28 20.10
CA GLU A 249 -27.26 -14.12 20.91
C GLU A 249 -26.06 -13.43 21.58
N THR A 250 -25.17 -14.23 22.18
CA THR A 250 -23.97 -13.76 22.93
C THR A 250 -22.71 -13.60 22.08
N ASP A 251 -22.75 -13.81 20.76
CA ASP A 251 -21.54 -13.80 19.94
C ASP A 251 -20.93 -12.39 19.84
N GLN A 252 -19.59 -12.32 19.90
CA GLN A 252 -18.87 -11.07 19.66
C GLN A 252 -18.72 -10.80 18.16
N ILE A 253 -19.08 -9.58 17.73
CA ILE A 253 -18.99 -9.15 16.33
C ILE A 253 -17.55 -9.24 15.83
N THR A 254 -17.26 -10.30 15.07
CA THR A 254 -15.96 -10.51 14.44
C THR A 254 -16.03 -9.99 13.00
N ARG A 255 -15.63 -8.74 12.81
CA ARG A 255 -15.53 -8.13 11.48
C ARG A 255 -14.42 -8.76 10.63
N HIS A 256 -14.54 -8.61 9.32
CA HIS A 256 -13.50 -8.95 8.36
C HIS A 256 -12.18 -8.24 8.73
N GLN A 257 -11.06 -8.96 8.67
CA GLN A 257 -9.74 -8.35 8.92
C GLN A 257 -9.48 -7.21 7.92
N MET A 258 -8.71 -6.21 8.36
CA MET A 258 -8.37 -5.03 7.56
C MET A 258 -6.86 -4.82 7.53
N THR A 259 -6.36 -4.30 6.42
CA THR A 259 -4.98 -3.81 6.30
C THR A 259 -4.67 -2.77 7.36
N LYS A 260 -3.50 -2.91 8.00
CA LYS A 260 -3.00 -1.94 8.98
C LYS A 260 -2.64 -0.62 8.28
N LYS A 261 -3.25 0.49 8.70
CA LYS A 261 -2.76 1.85 8.37
C LYS A 261 -1.32 2.02 8.88
N VAL A 262 -0.56 2.92 8.26
CA VAL A 262 0.88 3.13 8.55
C VAL A 262 1.16 3.31 10.04
N HIS A 263 0.41 4.17 10.73
CA HIS A 263 0.62 4.53 12.13
C HIS A 263 0.48 3.38 13.14
N ALA A 264 -0.22 2.30 12.77
CA ALA A 264 -0.37 1.11 13.61
C ALA A 264 0.93 0.32 13.81
N PHE A 265 2.04 0.69 13.14
CA PHE A 265 3.36 0.09 13.33
C PHE A 265 3.90 0.24 14.76
N SER A 266 3.48 1.28 15.47
CA SER A 266 3.94 1.60 16.82
C SER A 266 3.16 0.86 17.92
N TRP A 267 2.36 -0.15 17.58
CA TRP A 267 1.51 -0.86 18.53
C TRP A 267 1.47 -2.40 18.30
N PRO A 268 1.54 -3.22 19.37
CA PRO A 268 1.76 -2.84 20.77
C PRO A 268 3.24 -2.52 21.09
N PRO A 269 3.53 -1.88 22.24
CA PRO A 269 4.88 -1.78 22.81
C PRO A 269 5.54 -3.14 23.05
N ALA A 270 6.87 -3.21 23.00
CA ALA A 270 7.59 -4.48 23.06
C ALA A 270 7.47 -5.16 24.44
N GLY A 271 7.11 -6.45 24.42
CA GLY A 271 6.87 -7.26 25.62
C GLY A 271 5.47 -7.11 26.24
N LEU A 272 4.55 -6.40 25.60
CA LEU A 272 3.14 -6.35 26.02
C LEU A 272 2.34 -7.52 25.42
N ALA A 273 1.44 -8.11 26.20
CA ALA A 273 0.49 -9.11 25.71
C ALA A 273 -0.48 -8.49 24.67
N GLY A 274 -0.85 -9.22 23.62
CA GLY A 274 -1.70 -8.73 22.52
C GLY A 274 -3.12 -8.32 22.92
N LYS A 275 -3.61 -8.81 24.07
CA LYS A 275 -4.81 -8.35 24.78
C LYS A 275 -4.45 -8.17 26.26
N THR A 276 -5.16 -7.30 26.97
CA THR A 276 -5.20 -7.29 28.44
C THR A 276 -6.37 -8.14 28.94
N THR A 277 -6.27 -8.61 30.19
CA THR A 277 -7.34 -9.29 30.92
C THR A 277 -8.24 -8.34 31.71
N THR A 278 -7.82 -7.08 31.88
CA THR A 278 -8.52 -6.05 32.66
C THR A 278 -9.39 -5.20 31.74
N THR A 279 -10.61 -4.92 32.17
CA THR A 279 -11.58 -4.05 31.47
C THR A 279 -11.99 -2.89 32.37
N GLU A 280 -12.57 -1.86 31.76
CA GLU A 280 -13.33 -0.84 32.49
C GLU A 280 -14.55 -1.46 33.21
N VAL A 281 -15.11 -0.75 34.17
CA VAL A 281 -16.34 -1.11 34.88
C VAL A 281 -17.25 0.11 34.91
N GLU A 282 -18.32 0.05 34.11
CA GLU A 282 -19.28 1.12 33.93
C GLU A 282 -20.40 1.14 35.00
N PRO A 283 -20.91 2.32 35.39
CA PRO A 283 -20.47 3.66 34.98
C PRO A 283 -19.17 4.08 35.68
N ASN A 284 -18.30 4.78 34.96
CA ASN A 284 -16.96 5.20 35.39
C ASN A 284 -16.73 6.73 35.26
N ASP A 285 -17.81 7.52 35.10
CA ASP A 285 -17.74 8.96 34.84
C ASP A 285 -17.23 9.78 36.03
N ALA A 286 -17.13 11.11 35.88
CA ALA A 286 -16.60 12.02 36.90
C ALA A 286 -17.32 11.97 38.26
N SER A 287 -18.57 11.49 38.30
CA SER A 287 -19.35 11.25 39.52
C SER A 287 -19.11 9.87 40.16
N MET A 288 -18.66 8.88 39.39
CA MET A 288 -18.31 7.53 39.86
C MET A 288 -17.00 6.98 39.28
N PRO A 289 -15.83 7.62 39.50
CA PRO A 289 -14.58 7.17 38.88
C PRO A 289 -14.17 5.74 39.26
N GLN A 290 -13.73 4.98 38.26
CA GLN A 290 -13.20 3.63 38.47
C GLN A 290 -11.84 3.70 39.15
N LYS A 291 -11.70 3.08 40.33
CA LYS A 291 -10.42 3.07 41.06
C LYS A 291 -9.43 2.08 40.44
N ILE A 292 -8.20 2.53 40.18
CA ILE A 292 -7.11 1.73 39.63
C ILE A 292 -5.84 1.87 40.47
N THR A 293 -4.93 0.90 40.32
CA THR A 293 -3.55 0.95 40.86
C THR A 293 -2.56 1.13 39.72
N LEU A 294 -1.45 1.84 39.97
CA LEU A 294 -0.37 2.00 38.99
C LEU A 294 0.79 1.03 39.29
N PRO A 295 1.42 0.40 38.27
CA PRO A 295 1.12 0.47 36.84
C PRO A 295 -0.20 -0.21 36.45
N CYS A 296 -0.79 0.21 35.34
CA CYS A 296 -2.09 -0.25 34.85
C CYS A 296 -2.04 -0.60 33.35
N ASP A 297 -2.90 -1.54 32.93
CA ASP A 297 -3.10 -1.97 31.54
C ASP A 297 -4.56 -2.47 31.39
N LEU A 298 -5.47 -1.63 30.91
CA LEU A 298 -6.90 -1.91 30.80
C LEU A 298 -7.45 -1.65 29.39
N MET A 299 -8.50 -2.37 29.01
CA MET A 299 -9.31 -2.12 27.83
C MET A 299 -10.55 -1.34 28.23
N GLY A 300 -10.87 -0.27 27.49
CA GLY A 300 -12.12 0.47 27.64
C GLY A 300 -12.80 0.77 26.30
N SER A 301 -13.89 1.54 26.31
CA SER A 301 -14.70 1.82 25.12
C SER A 301 -15.47 3.14 25.18
N PHE A 302 -15.33 3.96 24.13
CA PHE A 302 -16.23 5.09 23.88
C PHE A 302 -17.57 4.60 23.32
N ALA A 303 -18.34 3.90 24.14
CA ALA A 303 -19.52 3.15 23.77
C ALA A 303 -20.76 4.04 23.55
N LYS A 304 -20.82 5.19 24.22
CA LYS A 304 -21.93 6.17 24.21
C LYS A 304 -21.48 7.52 23.64
N ALA A 305 -22.45 8.28 23.15
CA ALA A 305 -22.24 9.62 22.64
C ALA A 305 -21.76 10.55 23.76
N ALA A 306 -20.59 11.17 23.56
CA ALA A 306 -19.87 11.96 24.56
C ALA A 306 -19.45 11.18 25.82
N ASP A 307 -19.12 9.88 25.69
CA ASP A 307 -18.50 9.12 26.80
C ASP A 307 -17.21 9.78 27.31
N THR A 308 -16.96 9.60 28.61
CA THR A 308 -15.81 10.16 29.32
C THR A 308 -15.49 9.29 30.53
N ASP A 309 -14.53 8.39 30.37
CA ASP A 309 -14.11 7.48 31.44
C ASP A 309 -13.15 8.18 32.39
N VAL A 310 -13.33 8.00 33.69
CA VAL A 310 -12.50 8.62 34.72
C VAL A 310 -11.92 7.57 35.65
N PHE A 311 -10.59 7.46 35.67
CA PHE A 311 -9.86 6.49 36.47
C PHE A 311 -9.16 7.16 37.67
N GLU A 312 -9.53 6.80 38.89
CA GLU A 312 -8.99 7.40 40.12
C GLU A 312 -7.86 6.54 40.71
N PHE A 313 -6.74 7.16 41.07
CA PHE A 313 -5.57 6.48 41.64
C PHE A 313 -4.86 7.36 42.68
N ASN A 314 -4.03 6.74 43.51
CA ASN A 314 -3.13 7.46 44.42
C ASN A 314 -1.71 7.46 43.84
N ALA A 315 -1.00 8.58 43.96
CA ALA A 315 0.40 8.71 43.58
C ALA A 315 1.18 9.62 44.55
N GLU A 316 2.50 9.49 44.55
CA GLU A 316 3.40 10.24 45.43
C GLU A 316 4.17 11.32 44.67
N LYS A 317 4.46 12.44 45.32
CA LYS A 317 5.23 13.55 44.75
C LYS A 317 6.59 13.09 44.19
N GLY A 318 6.93 13.57 43.00
CA GLY A 318 8.16 13.24 42.28
C GLY A 318 8.09 11.93 41.48
N GLN A 319 6.99 11.16 41.57
CA GLN A 319 6.78 10.04 40.68
C GLN A 319 6.48 10.54 39.25
N THR A 320 7.32 10.18 38.28
CA THR A 320 6.97 10.25 36.85
C THR A 320 6.21 8.99 36.43
N TRP A 321 5.20 9.16 35.57
CA TRP A 321 4.43 8.08 34.92
C TRP A 321 4.26 8.39 33.43
N TRP A 322 4.36 7.36 32.59
CA TRP A 322 4.03 7.41 31.17
C TRP A 322 2.63 6.85 30.94
N VAL A 323 1.86 7.53 30.10
CA VAL A 323 0.51 7.15 29.67
C VAL A 323 0.56 6.88 28.17
N GLU A 324 0.03 5.75 27.74
CA GLU A 324 -0.17 5.42 26.34
C GLU A 324 -1.57 4.87 26.12
N VAL A 325 -2.31 5.46 25.18
CA VAL A 325 -3.63 5.00 24.75
C VAL A 325 -3.51 4.47 23.33
N ALA A 326 -4.18 3.35 23.02
CA ALA A 326 -4.36 2.93 21.63
C ALA A 326 -5.81 2.65 21.28
N SER A 327 -6.30 3.32 20.24
CA SER A 327 -7.60 3.11 19.61
C SER A 327 -7.50 3.35 18.10
N GLU A 328 -6.90 4.44 17.63
CA GLU A 328 -6.66 4.68 16.21
C GLU A 328 -5.62 3.69 15.63
N ARG A 329 -4.62 3.28 16.43
CA ARG A 329 -3.66 2.18 16.11
C ARG A 329 -4.30 0.79 16.23
N LEU A 330 -5.42 0.65 16.93
CA LEU A 330 -6.31 -0.53 16.86
C LEU A 330 -7.22 -0.50 15.61
N GLY A 331 -7.15 0.56 14.80
CA GLY A 331 -7.96 0.74 13.60
C GLY A 331 -9.35 1.36 13.86
N ARG A 332 -9.57 1.97 15.02
CA ARG A 332 -10.84 2.66 15.34
C ARG A 332 -10.91 4.08 14.75
N PRO A 333 -12.10 4.61 14.48
CA PRO A 333 -12.29 5.96 13.95
C PRO A 333 -12.43 6.98 15.10
N THR A 334 -11.44 7.05 15.97
CA THR A 334 -11.48 7.71 17.29
C THR A 334 -10.26 8.62 17.47
N ASP A 335 -10.42 9.67 18.25
CA ASP A 335 -9.39 10.66 18.54
C ASP A 335 -9.31 10.86 20.08
N PRO A 336 -8.64 9.94 20.80
CA PRO A 336 -8.61 9.95 22.26
C PRO A 336 -7.71 11.06 22.82
N THR A 337 -8.26 11.93 23.65
CA THR A 337 -7.50 12.87 24.49
C THR A 337 -7.47 12.38 25.94
N VAL A 338 -6.41 12.72 26.68
CA VAL A 338 -6.26 12.40 28.11
C VAL A 338 -5.92 13.64 28.92
N VAL A 339 -6.67 13.88 29.99
CA VAL A 339 -6.34 14.85 31.03
C VAL A 339 -6.02 14.10 32.33
N VAL A 340 -4.93 14.49 33.00
CA VAL A 340 -4.61 14.05 34.35
C VAL A 340 -4.91 15.19 35.31
N GLU A 341 -5.68 14.91 36.35
CA GLU A 341 -6.22 15.87 37.32
C GLU A 341 -5.71 15.51 38.72
N TYR A 342 -5.38 16.50 39.54
CA TYR A 342 -5.17 16.34 40.98
C TYR A 342 -6.47 16.67 41.73
N VAL A 343 -6.76 15.93 42.81
CA VAL A 343 -7.95 16.13 43.64
C VAL A 343 -7.54 16.52 45.05
N ASP A 344 -7.61 17.82 45.35
CA ASP A 344 -7.36 18.35 46.69
C ASP A 344 -8.59 18.15 47.59
N VAL A 345 -8.44 17.27 48.58
CA VAL A 345 -9.49 16.92 49.57
C VAL A 345 -9.28 17.62 50.93
N SER A 346 -8.47 18.68 50.98
CA SER A 346 -8.28 19.49 52.20
C SER A 346 -9.41 20.50 52.47
N GLY A 347 -10.19 20.84 51.44
CA GLY A 347 -11.38 21.69 51.53
C GLY A 347 -12.64 20.95 52.01
N ALA A 348 -13.72 21.70 52.21
CA ALA A 348 -15.04 21.13 52.51
C ALA A 348 -15.69 20.44 51.29
N GLU A 349 -15.29 20.86 50.08
CA GLU A 349 -15.60 20.22 48.80
C GLU A 349 -14.27 19.94 48.07
N PRO A 350 -14.12 18.82 47.34
CA PRO A 350 -12.87 18.51 46.64
C PRO A 350 -12.59 19.48 45.49
N LEU A 351 -11.42 20.11 45.47
CA LEU A 351 -10.96 20.93 44.37
C LEU A 351 -10.21 20.08 43.35
N ILE A 352 -10.75 19.98 42.13
CA ILE A 352 -10.11 19.30 40.99
C ILE A 352 -9.26 20.33 40.23
N THR A 353 -8.06 19.95 39.80
CA THR A 353 -7.17 20.79 38.99
C THR A 353 -6.40 19.97 37.97
N ASP A 354 -6.50 20.34 36.70
CA ASP A 354 -5.76 19.72 35.59
C ASP A 354 -4.25 19.93 35.80
N VAL A 355 -3.48 18.84 35.86
CA VAL A 355 -2.01 18.83 36.07
C VAL A 355 -1.22 18.35 34.85
N ALA A 356 -1.86 17.66 33.89
CA ALA A 356 -1.29 17.39 32.56
C ALA A 356 -2.39 17.16 31.51
N GLU A 357 -2.15 17.61 30.29
CA GLU A 357 -2.95 17.32 29.10
C GLU A 357 -2.07 16.55 28.10
N LEU A 358 -2.55 15.41 27.60
CA LEU A 358 -1.80 14.47 26.75
C LEU A 358 -2.62 14.17 25.49
N ASN A 359 -2.02 14.46 24.33
CA ASN A 359 -2.66 14.44 23.01
C ASN A 359 -1.88 13.54 22.00
N ASP A 360 -2.20 13.66 20.70
CA ASP A 360 -1.64 12.90 19.57
C ASP A 360 -0.14 12.58 19.67
N ILE A 361 0.23 11.38 19.22
CA ILE A 361 1.60 11.05 18.82
C ILE A 361 1.95 11.87 17.56
N PRO A 362 2.86 12.87 17.64
CA PRO A 362 3.20 13.70 16.49
C PRO A 362 4.00 12.90 15.45
N SER A 363 3.75 13.16 14.17
CA SER A 363 4.54 12.57 13.09
C SER A 363 6.01 13.04 13.16
N PRO A 364 7.01 12.13 13.25
CA PRO A 364 8.41 12.55 13.34
C PRO A 364 9.00 13.11 12.04
N VAL A 365 8.21 13.08 10.96
CA VAL A 365 8.47 13.78 9.69
C VAL A 365 7.25 14.66 9.36
N LYS A 366 7.47 15.83 8.79
CA LYS A 366 6.36 16.66 8.28
C LYS A 366 5.58 15.88 7.23
N VAL A 367 4.30 15.64 7.47
CA VAL A 367 3.39 14.99 6.50
C VAL A 367 2.96 16.00 5.43
N SER A 368 2.69 15.53 4.21
CA SER A 368 2.12 16.33 3.12
C SER A 368 0.79 16.94 3.55
N SER A 369 0.69 18.28 3.59
CA SER A 369 -0.42 19.01 4.23
C SER A 369 -1.85 18.70 3.71
N ASN A 370 -1.95 18.00 2.59
CA ASN A 370 -3.21 17.48 2.03
C ASN A 370 -3.01 16.19 1.19
N GLY A 371 -1.90 15.47 1.39
CA GLY A 371 -1.48 14.34 0.55
C GLY A 371 -0.96 14.72 -0.85
N TYR A 372 -1.12 15.98 -1.27
CA TYR A 372 -0.84 16.50 -2.62
C TYR A 372 0.24 17.59 -2.66
N ALA A 373 0.49 18.25 -1.54
CA ALA A 373 1.54 19.25 -1.41
C ALA A 373 2.94 18.62 -1.52
N TYR A 374 3.92 19.42 -1.92
CA TYR A 374 5.33 19.00 -2.07
C TYR A 374 6.16 19.22 -0.80
N ASP A 375 5.52 19.30 0.36
CA ASP A 375 6.11 19.73 1.63
C ASP A 375 6.33 18.60 2.65
N GLY A 376 6.03 17.35 2.27
CA GLY A 376 6.26 16.16 3.08
C GLY A 376 5.84 14.86 2.36
N PRO A 377 6.22 13.67 2.87
CA PRO A 377 5.60 12.40 2.48
C PRO A 377 4.09 12.39 2.76
N PRO A 378 3.29 11.70 1.94
CA PRO A 378 1.91 11.33 2.26
C PRO A 378 1.81 10.10 3.19
N TYR A 379 2.91 9.70 3.83
CA TYR A 379 2.97 8.69 4.88
C TYR A 379 2.93 9.38 6.25
N ASN A 380 1.97 9.02 7.10
CA ASN A 380 1.91 9.49 8.49
C ASN A 380 2.45 8.40 9.43
N ALA A 381 3.44 8.76 10.26
CA ALA A 381 3.99 7.90 11.31
C ALA A 381 3.64 8.39 12.73
N GLY A 382 2.89 9.48 12.84
CA GLY A 382 2.13 9.85 14.04
C GLY A 382 0.75 9.20 14.05
N SER A 383 -0.06 9.47 15.07
CA SER A 383 -1.43 8.97 15.23
C SER A 383 -2.17 9.85 16.24
N SER A 384 -3.50 9.93 16.16
CA SER A 384 -4.32 10.61 17.17
C SER A 384 -4.48 9.81 18.47
N ASP A 385 -3.79 8.68 18.58
CA ASP A 385 -3.56 8.00 19.85
C ASP A 385 -2.56 8.75 20.75
N VAL A 386 -2.78 8.71 22.06
CA VAL A 386 -1.91 9.35 23.06
C VAL A 386 -0.63 8.56 23.35
N LEU A 387 0.51 9.24 23.43
CA LEU A 387 1.71 8.79 24.16
C LEU A 387 2.38 9.99 24.84
N GLY A 388 2.37 10.02 26.17
CA GLY A 388 2.94 11.14 26.94
C GLY A 388 3.35 10.75 28.35
N LYS A 389 3.80 11.74 29.13
CA LYS A 389 4.17 11.57 30.53
C LYS A 389 3.65 12.70 31.40
N PHE A 390 3.44 12.42 32.68
CA PHE A 390 3.23 13.42 33.71
C PHE A 390 4.16 13.17 34.91
N GLU A 391 4.41 14.21 35.69
CA GLU A 391 5.18 14.17 36.93
C GLU A 391 4.30 14.66 38.08
N VAL A 392 4.14 13.82 39.10
CA VAL A 392 3.24 14.05 40.23
C VAL A 392 3.78 15.18 41.12
N GLN A 393 3.09 16.33 41.14
CA GLN A 393 3.55 17.54 41.85
C GLN A 393 3.13 17.59 43.33
N GLN A 394 2.08 16.83 43.71
CA GLN A 394 1.54 16.68 45.05
C GLN A 394 1.29 15.19 45.32
N SER A 395 1.53 14.70 46.54
CA SER A 395 1.10 13.35 46.91
C SER A 395 -0.41 13.32 47.17
N GLY A 396 -1.12 12.31 46.69
CA GLY A 396 -2.54 12.11 46.96
C GLY A 396 -3.34 11.55 45.77
N ILE A 397 -4.64 11.84 45.80
CA ILE A 397 -5.62 11.36 44.82
C ILE A 397 -5.45 12.13 43.51
N HIS A 398 -5.39 11.37 42.42
CA HIS A 398 -5.39 11.86 41.05
C HIS A 398 -6.49 11.15 40.26
N ARG A 399 -6.93 11.79 39.18
CA ARG A 399 -7.82 11.19 38.17
C ARG A 399 -7.14 11.24 36.81
N LEU A 400 -7.35 10.22 36.00
CA LEU A 400 -7.08 10.24 34.57
C LEU A 400 -8.42 10.17 33.86
N ARG A 401 -8.78 11.26 33.18
CA ARG A 401 -9.98 11.37 32.36
C ARG A 401 -9.61 11.18 30.89
N ILE A 402 -10.32 10.28 30.20
CA ILE A 402 -10.15 10.00 28.78
C ILE A 402 -11.47 10.21 28.04
N ALA A 403 -11.42 10.77 26.84
CA ALA A 403 -12.58 10.98 25.97
C ALA A 403 -12.20 10.97 24.49
N ASP A 404 -13.14 10.67 23.59
CA ASP A 404 -12.97 10.78 22.13
C ASP A 404 -13.44 12.16 21.63
N LEU A 405 -12.54 12.94 21.03
CA LEU A 405 -12.81 14.28 20.51
C LEU A 405 -13.89 14.30 19.41
N PHE A 406 -14.12 13.17 18.72
CA PHE A 406 -15.21 13.00 17.76
C PHE A 406 -16.39 12.15 18.32
N GLY A 407 -16.41 11.87 19.62
CA GLY A 407 -17.35 10.95 20.28
C GLY A 407 -18.74 11.53 20.51
N GLY A 408 -18.90 12.86 20.49
CA GLY A 408 -20.09 13.60 20.96
C GLY A 408 -21.43 13.32 20.27
N THR A 409 -21.51 12.38 19.32
CA THR A 409 -22.75 11.96 18.63
C THR A 409 -22.84 10.46 18.38
N ARG A 410 -21.94 9.64 18.95
CA ARG A 410 -21.71 8.25 18.54
C ARG A 410 -21.95 7.26 19.66
N ASN A 411 -22.98 6.43 19.52
CA ASN A 411 -23.12 5.19 20.31
C ASN A 411 -22.56 4.04 19.47
N ASP A 412 -21.40 3.48 19.83
CA ASP A 412 -20.77 2.35 19.15
C ASP A 412 -19.71 1.68 20.05
N PRO A 413 -20.03 0.56 20.74
CA PRO A 413 -19.09 -0.15 21.61
C PRO A 413 -17.94 -0.85 20.87
N ALA A 414 -17.85 -0.74 19.54
CA ALA A 414 -16.64 -1.11 18.81
C ALA A 414 -15.52 -0.06 18.91
N ASN A 415 -15.78 1.15 19.41
CA ASN A 415 -14.77 2.22 19.67
C ASN A 415 -13.89 1.93 20.89
N ILE A 416 -13.39 0.70 21.00
CA ILE A 416 -12.52 0.27 22.10
C ILE A 416 -11.17 0.99 22.08
N TYR A 417 -10.64 1.30 23.26
CA TYR A 417 -9.27 1.74 23.46
C TYR A 417 -8.55 0.83 24.47
N ARG A 418 -7.22 0.88 24.49
CA ARG A 418 -6.41 0.26 25.54
C ARG A 418 -5.51 1.30 26.19
N LEU A 419 -5.67 1.48 27.49
CA LEU A 419 -4.95 2.45 28.32
C LEU A 419 -3.84 1.72 29.10
N ILE A 420 -2.60 2.19 28.96
CA ILE A 420 -1.43 1.71 29.70
C ILE A 420 -0.85 2.88 30.50
N ILE A 421 -0.62 2.67 31.80
CA ILE A 421 0.05 3.63 32.68
C ILE A 421 1.25 2.92 33.32
N ARG A 422 2.47 3.38 33.04
CA ARG A 422 3.71 2.65 33.36
C ARG A 422 4.85 3.55 33.83
N LYS A 423 5.86 2.96 34.46
CA LYS A 423 7.18 3.61 34.57
C LYS A 423 7.88 3.57 33.21
N ALA A 424 8.83 4.50 33.02
CA ALA A 424 9.55 4.64 31.76
C ALA A 424 10.28 3.33 31.39
N LYS A 425 9.98 2.80 30.21
CA LYS A 425 10.71 1.70 29.57
C LYS A 425 11.25 2.19 28.22
N PRO A 426 12.42 2.86 28.18
CA PRO A 426 12.98 3.47 26.97
C PRO A 426 13.03 2.47 25.81
N ASP A 427 12.40 2.83 24.69
CA ASP A 427 12.20 1.94 23.54
C ASP A 427 11.96 2.77 22.26
N PHE A 428 11.86 2.10 21.11
CA PHE A 428 11.48 2.71 19.84
C PHE A 428 10.59 1.77 19.00
N ALA A 429 10.04 2.31 17.91
CA ALA A 429 9.43 1.56 16.83
C ALA A 429 9.85 2.17 15.50
N LEU A 430 9.99 1.34 14.46
CA LEU A 430 10.47 1.75 13.14
C LEU A 430 9.43 1.44 12.05
N VAL A 431 9.21 2.41 11.17
CA VAL A 431 8.48 2.23 9.90
C VAL A 431 9.30 2.82 8.76
N ALA A 432 9.20 2.23 7.59
CA ALA A 432 9.97 2.63 6.42
C ALA A 432 9.15 2.62 5.13
N TRP A 433 9.62 3.31 4.10
CA TRP A 433 9.06 3.29 2.76
C TRP A 433 10.13 3.64 1.72
N GLY A 434 9.91 3.25 0.46
CA GLY A 434 10.81 3.63 -0.63
C GLY A 434 10.91 5.15 -0.78
N LEU A 435 12.14 5.66 -1.00
CA LEU A 435 12.35 7.08 -1.24
C LEU A 435 11.55 7.56 -2.47
N HIS A 436 10.89 8.69 -2.31
CA HIS A 436 10.13 9.39 -3.33
C HIS A 436 10.72 10.79 -3.52
N MET A 437 10.62 11.36 -4.72
CA MET A 437 11.01 12.75 -4.98
C MET A 437 9.80 13.69 -5.03
N GLN A 438 10.01 14.92 -4.56
CA GLN A 438 9.11 16.04 -4.79
C GLN A 438 9.21 16.46 -6.27
N LEU A 439 8.26 16.03 -7.10
CA LEU A 439 8.33 16.19 -8.56
C LEU A 439 7.24 17.14 -9.07
N ARG A 440 7.70 18.30 -9.56
CA ARG A 440 6.91 19.51 -9.90
C ARG A 440 5.74 19.26 -10.87
N ASN A 441 5.79 18.18 -11.65
CA ASN A 441 4.85 17.88 -12.74
C ASN A 441 3.62 17.06 -12.29
N GLY A 442 3.55 16.62 -11.03
CA GLY A 442 2.33 16.05 -10.44
C GLY A 442 2.04 14.57 -10.67
N ASP A 443 2.75 13.88 -11.56
CA ASP A 443 2.79 12.41 -11.54
C ASP A 443 3.44 11.96 -10.21
N ARG A 444 2.74 11.12 -9.44
CA ARG A 444 3.17 10.63 -8.13
C ARG A 444 3.37 9.11 -8.09
N ASN A 445 3.58 8.47 -9.25
CA ASN A 445 3.88 7.03 -9.35
C ASN A 445 5.07 6.56 -8.49
N ALA A 446 6.04 7.46 -8.20
CA ALA A 446 7.16 7.25 -7.28
C ALA A 446 6.75 6.89 -5.84
N LEU A 447 5.54 7.25 -5.39
CA LEU A 447 5.07 6.94 -4.02
C LEU A 447 4.81 5.45 -3.77
N SER A 448 4.69 4.67 -4.85
CA SER A 448 4.29 3.26 -4.83
C SER A 448 5.35 2.41 -5.54
N LYS A 449 6.59 2.45 -5.04
CA LYS A 449 7.69 1.59 -5.52
C LYS A 449 7.74 0.31 -4.66
N PRO A 450 7.58 -0.91 -5.23
CA PRO A 450 8.11 -2.12 -4.59
C PRO A 450 9.64 -2.06 -4.56
N ILE A 451 10.29 -2.84 -3.70
CA ILE A 451 11.77 -2.97 -3.71
C ILE A 451 12.15 -3.95 -4.83
N ALA A 452 12.00 -3.47 -6.07
CA ALA A 452 12.21 -4.18 -7.31
C ALA A 452 13.42 -3.58 -8.03
N LEU A 453 14.59 -4.15 -7.76
CA LEU A 453 15.89 -3.63 -8.18
C LEU A 453 16.23 -4.04 -9.62
N ARG A 454 16.90 -3.12 -10.29
CA ARG A 454 17.61 -3.35 -11.57
C ARG A 454 19.08 -3.64 -11.26
N GLY A 455 19.76 -4.39 -12.13
CA GLY A 455 21.19 -4.64 -11.98
C GLY A 455 21.99 -3.33 -11.93
N GLY A 456 22.83 -3.17 -10.90
CA GLY A 456 23.65 -1.98 -10.66
C GLY A 456 22.92 -0.80 -10.01
N ALA A 457 21.69 -1.00 -9.50
CA ALA A 457 20.88 0.06 -8.89
C ALA A 457 20.99 0.07 -7.36
N THR A 458 21.17 1.26 -6.78
CA THR A 458 20.92 1.53 -5.35
C THR A 458 19.56 2.16 -5.17
N MET A 459 18.73 1.58 -4.30
CA MET A 459 17.47 2.16 -3.84
C MET A 459 17.63 2.66 -2.40
N ALA A 460 17.32 3.94 -2.18
CA ALA A 460 17.19 4.49 -0.84
C ALA A 460 15.79 4.20 -0.27
N ILE A 461 15.75 3.80 0.99
CA ILE A 461 14.56 3.56 1.80
C ILE A 461 14.59 4.54 2.96
N GLU A 462 13.55 5.35 3.09
CA GLU A 462 13.40 6.31 4.19
C GLU A 462 12.87 5.57 5.42
N VAL A 463 13.51 5.75 6.57
CA VAL A 463 13.15 5.09 7.84
C VAL A 463 12.82 6.14 8.89
N VAL A 464 11.70 5.96 9.58
CA VAL A 464 11.17 6.88 10.59
C VAL A 464 11.00 6.14 11.92
N ALA A 465 11.45 6.78 13.01
CA ALA A 465 11.43 6.23 14.35
C ALA A 465 10.45 6.97 15.27
N ILE A 466 9.54 6.24 15.91
CA ILE A 466 8.83 6.72 17.11
C ILE A 466 9.69 6.32 18.32
N ARG A 467 10.25 7.32 19.00
CA ARG A 467 10.99 7.18 20.24
C ARG A 467 10.00 7.19 21.41
N ARG A 468 10.08 6.20 22.29
CA ARG A 468 9.19 6.03 23.45
C ARG A 468 9.94 6.26 24.76
N ASP A 469 9.19 6.62 25.79
CA ASP A 469 9.59 6.56 27.20
C ASP A 469 10.90 7.29 27.56
N GLY A 470 11.31 8.27 26.76
CA GLY A 470 12.55 9.04 26.94
C GLY A 470 13.79 8.50 26.21
N PHE A 471 13.64 7.52 25.31
CA PHE A 471 14.76 6.97 24.54
C PHE A 471 15.33 7.94 23.49
N ASP A 472 16.47 8.57 23.81
CA ASP A 472 17.16 9.48 22.88
C ASP A 472 18.23 8.80 22.01
N GLY A 473 18.73 7.61 22.39
CA GLY A 473 19.96 7.02 21.83
C GLY A 473 19.99 6.75 20.32
N GLU A 474 21.20 6.54 19.79
CA GLU A 474 21.46 6.14 18.40
C GLU A 474 20.70 4.84 18.02
N ILE A 475 20.18 4.76 16.80
CA ILE A 475 19.61 3.52 16.23
C ILE A 475 20.37 3.16 14.95
N LYS A 476 21.04 2.01 14.97
CA LYS A 476 21.72 1.43 13.80
C LYS A 476 20.70 0.66 12.97
N LEU A 477 20.71 0.81 11.66
CA LEU A 477 19.75 0.16 10.75
C LEU A 477 20.39 -1.02 10.02
N ALA A 478 19.68 -2.14 9.90
CA ALA A 478 20.17 -3.33 9.21
C ALA A 478 19.05 -4.00 8.38
N MET A 479 19.43 -4.57 7.24
CA MET A 479 18.53 -5.42 6.46
C MET A 479 19.28 -6.64 5.91
N ASP A 480 18.84 -7.84 6.28
CA ASP A 480 19.43 -9.12 5.89
C ASP A 480 18.40 -10.04 5.19
N ASN A 481 18.78 -11.28 4.88
CA ASN A 481 18.01 -12.22 4.06
C ASN A 481 17.61 -11.64 2.70
N LEU A 482 18.60 -11.08 1.99
CA LEU A 482 18.45 -10.44 0.68
C LEU A 482 18.60 -11.47 -0.46
N PRO A 483 18.20 -11.14 -1.71
CA PRO A 483 18.51 -11.96 -2.88
C PRO A 483 20.01 -12.00 -3.20
N ASP A 484 20.47 -13.05 -3.89
CA ASP A 484 21.85 -13.15 -4.36
C ASP A 484 22.31 -11.89 -5.12
N GLY A 485 23.49 -11.38 -4.78
CA GLY A 485 24.05 -10.16 -5.39
C GLY A 485 23.40 -8.85 -4.93
N VAL A 486 22.54 -8.88 -3.91
CA VAL A 486 21.97 -7.69 -3.25
C VAL A 486 22.57 -7.50 -1.86
N GLU A 487 22.94 -6.26 -1.54
CA GLU A 487 23.51 -5.86 -0.25
C GLU A 487 22.71 -4.69 0.33
N SER A 488 22.69 -4.56 1.68
CA SER A 488 22.13 -3.39 2.34
C SER A 488 23.18 -2.66 3.18
N ASN A 489 23.00 -1.35 3.30
CA ASN A 489 23.91 -0.44 3.99
C ASN A 489 23.06 0.61 4.73
N GLY A 490 22.94 0.46 6.05
CA GLY A 490 22.12 1.34 6.88
C GLY A 490 22.85 2.62 7.28
N LEU A 491 22.27 3.78 6.94
CA LEU A 491 22.70 5.05 7.50
C LEU A 491 22.02 5.21 8.87
N THR A 492 22.82 5.15 9.92
CA THR A 492 22.46 5.36 11.33
C THR A 492 21.46 6.50 11.53
N ILE A 493 20.47 6.29 12.41
CA ILE A 493 19.62 7.37 12.96
C ILE A 493 20.34 7.93 14.20
N PRO A 494 20.85 9.18 14.19
CA PRO A 494 21.60 9.71 15.33
C PRO A 494 20.74 9.93 16.58
N SER A 495 21.41 10.16 17.72
CA SER A 495 20.76 10.55 18.98
C SER A 495 19.83 11.75 18.78
N GLY A 496 18.63 11.68 19.35
CA GLY A 496 17.60 12.71 19.25
C GLY A 496 17.06 12.97 17.83
N LYS A 497 17.39 12.12 16.85
CA LYS A 497 16.80 12.15 15.50
C LYS A 497 15.83 11.00 15.33
N SER A 498 14.84 11.22 14.46
CA SER A 498 13.74 10.29 14.23
C SER A 498 13.62 9.87 12.76
N ARG A 499 14.68 10.09 11.97
CA ARG A 499 14.73 9.83 10.52
C ARG A 499 16.12 9.33 10.14
N GLY A 500 16.18 8.29 9.33
CA GLY A 500 17.39 7.77 8.70
C GLY A 500 17.11 7.24 7.29
N ILE A 501 18.13 6.63 6.68
CA ILE A 501 18.06 6.04 5.34
C ILE A 501 18.68 4.65 5.41
N LEU A 502 18.05 3.64 4.83
CA LEU A 502 18.73 2.39 4.48
C LEU A 502 18.92 2.34 2.96
N LEU A 503 20.12 2.01 2.52
CA LEU A 503 20.45 1.81 1.11
C LEU A 503 20.39 0.32 0.80
N VAL A 504 19.76 -0.07 -0.32
CA VAL A 504 19.75 -1.45 -0.83
C VAL A 504 20.27 -1.43 -2.26
N THR A 505 21.39 -2.12 -2.50
CA THR A 505 22.11 -2.11 -3.77
C THR A 505 22.10 -3.49 -4.40
N ALA A 506 21.59 -3.60 -5.62
CA ALA A 506 21.79 -4.79 -6.45
C ALA A 506 23.03 -4.59 -7.33
N LYS A 507 23.99 -5.51 -7.27
CA LYS A 507 25.18 -5.52 -8.14
C LYS A 507 24.76 -5.67 -9.61
N GLU A 508 25.62 -5.27 -10.55
CA GLU A 508 25.29 -5.28 -11.98
C GLU A 508 24.85 -6.66 -12.49
N GLY A 509 25.59 -7.70 -12.14
CA GLY A 509 25.28 -9.09 -12.47
C GLY A 509 24.37 -9.80 -11.47
N ALA A 510 23.63 -9.09 -10.61
CA ALA A 510 22.74 -9.73 -9.63
C ALA A 510 21.64 -10.55 -10.36
N PRO A 511 21.51 -11.87 -10.08
CA PRO A 511 20.54 -12.73 -10.74
C PRO A 511 19.09 -12.34 -10.38
N ARG A 512 18.14 -12.77 -11.21
CA ARG A 512 16.71 -12.60 -10.94
C ARG A 512 16.31 -13.42 -9.71
N GLY A 513 15.80 -12.75 -8.68
CA GLY A 513 15.46 -13.37 -7.39
C GLY A 513 14.50 -12.55 -6.55
N VAL A 514 14.03 -13.14 -5.45
CA VAL A 514 13.19 -12.49 -4.43
C VAL A 514 13.40 -13.16 -3.07
N SER A 515 13.50 -12.35 -2.02
CA SER A 515 13.60 -12.79 -0.64
C SER A 515 12.67 -11.98 0.26
N ILE A 516 12.27 -12.56 1.40
CA ILE A 516 11.59 -11.86 2.49
C ILE A 516 12.69 -11.35 3.42
N ALA A 517 13.09 -10.09 3.26
CA ALA A 517 14.19 -9.53 4.02
C ALA A 517 13.81 -9.35 5.50
N ASN A 518 14.75 -9.59 6.40
CA ASN A 518 14.60 -9.12 7.78
C ASN A 518 15.04 -7.66 7.80
N PHE A 519 14.20 -6.75 8.28
CA PHE A 519 14.53 -5.33 8.41
C PHE A 519 14.38 -4.92 9.88
N SER A 520 15.44 -4.38 10.44
CA SER A 520 15.51 -4.02 11.86
C SER A 520 16.27 -2.73 12.11
N GLY A 521 16.19 -2.26 13.35
CA GLY A 521 17.23 -1.42 13.92
C GLY A 521 17.55 -1.83 15.34
N SER A 522 18.79 -1.59 15.74
CA SER A 522 19.34 -1.92 17.06
C SER A 522 19.86 -0.68 17.77
N ALA A 523 19.72 -0.65 19.10
CA ALA A 523 20.22 0.43 19.95
C ALA A 523 20.58 -0.08 21.34
N ILE A 524 21.47 0.64 22.04
CA ILE A 524 21.77 0.38 23.46
C ILE A 524 20.76 1.12 24.35
N VAL A 525 20.18 0.40 25.31
CA VAL A 525 19.32 0.93 26.38
C VAL A 525 19.87 0.46 27.72
N GLY A 526 20.45 1.39 28.48
CA GLY A 526 21.22 1.05 29.67
C GLY A 526 22.49 0.29 29.27
N GLU A 527 22.56 -0.98 29.63
CA GLU A 527 23.66 -1.90 29.27
C GLU A 527 23.23 -2.96 28.23
N GLU A 528 21.94 -3.02 27.86
CA GLU A 528 21.40 -4.02 26.92
C GLU A 528 21.33 -3.48 25.48
N GLU A 529 21.70 -4.29 24.48
CA GLU A 529 21.33 -4.02 23.09
C GLU A 529 19.91 -4.53 22.81
N ILE A 530 19.02 -3.64 22.38
CA ILE A 530 17.66 -3.97 21.96
C ILE A 530 17.49 -3.84 20.44
N THR A 531 17.01 -4.92 19.81
CA THR A 531 16.63 -4.93 18.40
C THR A 531 15.12 -4.76 18.25
N ARG A 532 14.67 -4.01 17.23
CA ARG A 532 13.25 -3.85 16.85
C ARG A 532 13.07 -4.06 15.35
N GLN A 533 11.98 -4.73 14.98
CA GLN A 533 11.57 -4.86 13.59
C GLN A 533 11.21 -3.49 13.00
N CYS A 534 11.60 -3.27 11.74
CA CYS A 534 11.13 -2.16 10.93
C CYS A 534 10.02 -2.65 9.99
N TYR A 535 8.85 -2.00 10.06
CA TYR A 535 7.72 -2.31 9.19
C TYR A 535 7.83 -1.55 7.86
N LEU A 536 7.67 -2.24 6.74
CA LEU A 536 7.60 -1.59 5.43
C LEU A 536 6.17 -1.11 5.15
N ALA A 537 6.05 0.14 4.71
CA ALA A 537 4.82 0.75 4.23
C ALA A 537 4.87 1.00 2.72
N SER A 538 3.72 0.91 2.05
CA SER A 538 3.57 1.31 0.66
C SER A 538 2.16 1.82 0.37
N MET A 539 2.00 2.56 -0.71
CA MET A 539 0.67 2.91 -1.24
C MET A 539 -0.02 1.67 -1.77
N ALA A 540 -1.27 1.45 -1.34
CA ALA A 540 -2.13 0.43 -1.92
C ALA A 540 -2.23 0.61 -3.45
N TRP A 541 -2.40 1.84 -3.95
CA TRP A 541 -2.52 2.12 -5.38
C TRP A 541 -1.41 3.04 -5.92
N PRO A 542 -1.08 2.95 -7.21
CA PRO A 542 -0.50 4.09 -7.91
C PRO A 542 -1.41 5.33 -7.76
N VAL A 543 -0.79 6.50 -7.83
CA VAL A 543 -1.49 7.80 -7.83
C VAL A 543 -1.08 8.56 -9.11
N PRO A 544 -1.67 8.22 -10.28
CA PRO A 544 -1.30 8.83 -11.56
C PRO A 544 -1.73 10.30 -11.66
N ASN A 545 -2.89 10.65 -11.07
CA ASN A 545 -3.33 12.04 -10.95
C ASN A 545 -3.72 12.38 -9.51
N HIS A 546 -2.79 13.01 -8.80
CA HIS A 546 -3.02 13.42 -7.41
C HIS A 546 -4.16 14.44 -7.26
N TRP A 547 -4.49 15.25 -8.28
CA TRP A 547 -5.60 16.21 -8.19
C TRP A 547 -6.98 15.55 -8.00
N SER A 548 -7.09 14.24 -8.24
CA SER A 548 -8.35 13.49 -8.14
C SER A 548 -8.30 12.25 -7.24
N GLU A 549 -7.13 11.89 -6.69
CA GLU A 549 -6.91 10.59 -6.03
C GLU A 549 -6.11 10.71 -4.73
N VAL A 550 -6.80 10.58 -3.60
CA VAL A 550 -6.20 10.59 -2.25
C VAL A 550 -5.23 9.41 -2.10
N PRO A 551 -3.97 9.62 -1.67
CA PRO A 551 -3.05 8.52 -1.40
C PRO A 551 -3.56 7.64 -0.26
N SER A 552 -3.39 6.33 -0.38
CA SER A 552 -3.84 5.35 0.61
C SER A 552 -2.69 4.42 1.00
N PRO A 553 -1.78 4.87 1.88
CA PRO A 553 -0.67 4.04 2.36
C PRO A 553 -1.13 3.07 3.44
N ARG A 554 -0.51 1.88 3.45
CA ARG A 554 -0.68 0.86 4.48
C ARG A 554 0.66 0.20 4.79
N LEU A 555 0.70 -0.54 5.90
CA LEU A 555 1.78 -1.49 6.14
C LEU A 555 1.64 -2.68 5.19
N LEU A 556 2.77 -3.29 4.86
CA LEU A 556 2.87 -4.57 4.17
C LEU A 556 3.03 -5.71 5.19
N ALA A 557 2.63 -6.92 4.81
CA ALA A 557 2.87 -8.14 5.58
C ALA A 557 4.36 -8.55 5.58
N ASP A 558 5.01 -8.44 4.41
CA ASP A 558 6.39 -8.87 4.16
C ASP A 558 7.28 -7.67 3.76
N VAL A 559 8.58 -7.73 4.06
CA VAL A 559 9.59 -6.82 3.48
C VAL A 559 10.20 -7.47 2.23
N LEU A 560 9.51 -7.38 1.10
CA LEU A 560 9.89 -8.09 -0.13
C LEU A 560 10.94 -7.32 -0.92
N VAL A 561 12.14 -7.90 -1.01
CA VAL A 561 13.24 -7.41 -1.85
C VAL A 561 13.41 -8.33 -3.04
N SER A 562 13.52 -7.77 -4.25
CA SER A 562 13.61 -8.53 -5.49
C SER A 562 14.53 -7.88 -6.52
N VAL A 563 15.07 -8.69 -7.43
CA VAL A 563 15.91 -8.26 -8.56
C VAL A 563 15.25 -8.75 -9.85
N GLY A 564 15.12 -7.87 -10.84
CA GLY A 564 14.54 -8.23 -12.14
C GLY A 564 15.45 -9.11 -13.00
N GLY A 565 16.77 -8.98 -12.89
CA GLY A 565 17.81 -9.76 -13.59
C GLY A 565 17.83 -9.62 -15.12
N ASN A 566 16.87 -8.91 -15.72
CA ASN A 566 16.67 -8.75 -17.16
C ASN A 566 16.74 -7.28 -17.64
N GLU A 567 17.04 -6.34 -16.74
CA GLU A 567 17.15 -4.91 -17.06
C GLU A 567 18.09 -4.23 -16.04
N PRO A 568 19.21 -3.62 -16.45
CA PRO A 568 20.09 -2.88 -15.56
C PRO A 568 19.61 -1.42 -15.38
N THR A 569 20.19 -0.69 -14.42
CA THR A 569 19.95 0.76 -14.31
C THR A 569 20.58 1.53 -15.48
N PRO A 570 19.95 2.60 -16.00
CA PRO A 570 20.54 3.50 -16.99
C PRO A 570 21.88 4.12 -16.59
N ILE A 571 22.14 4.26 -15.28
CA ILE A 571 23.43 4.69 -14.73
C ILE A 571 23.66 4.13 -13.33
N SER A 572 24.89 3.70 -13.05
CA SER A 572 25.40 3.39 -11.70
C SER A 572 26.46 4.43 -11.32
N ILE A 573 26.42 4.94 -10.09
CA ILE A 573 27.41 5.88 -9.55
C ILE A 573 28.13 5.20 -8.39
N THR A 574 29.43 4.94 -8.53
CA THR A 574 30.23 4.21 -7.53
C THR A 574 31.43 5.05 -7.09
N PRO A 575 32.00 4.85 -5.89
CA PRO A 575 33.38 5.22 -5.61
C PRO A 575 34.35 4.58 -6.64
N ARG A 576 35.46 5.26 -6.94
CA ARG A 576 36.55 4.73 -7.78
C ARG A 576 37.40 3.68 -7.06
N GLU A 577 37.35 3.66 -5.74
CA GLU A 577 38.07 2.74 -4.86
C GLU A 577 37.12 2.28 -3.75
N ASP A 578 36.96 0.97 -3.53
CA ASP A 578 36.24 0.46 -2.36
C ASP A 578 37.14 0.50 -1.12
N LYS A 579 37.08 1.62 -0.40
CA LYS A 579 37.84 1.85 0.84
C LYS A 579 37.06 2.77 1.78
N VAL A 580 37.59 2.92 3.00
CA VAL A 580 37.23 4.05 3.86
C VAL A 580 38.04 5.26 3.39
N PHE A 581 37.36 6.37 3.11
CA PHE A 581 37.97 7.64 2.74
C PHE A 581 38.26 8.45 4.01
N GLU A 582 39.51 8.86 4.22
CA GLU A 582 39.96 9.46 5.49
C GLU A 582 40.44 10.90 5.34
N ALA A 583 40.14 11.74 6.33
CA ALA A 583 40.60 13.12 6.46
C ALA A 583 40.58 13.56 7.93
N LYS A 584 41.26 14.66 8.30
CA LYS A 584 41.13 15.27 9.63
C LYS A 584 39.95 16.24 9.69
N GLU A 585 39.44 16.47 10.90
CA GLU A 585 38.40 17.45 11.18
C GLU A 585 38.75 18.84 10.62
N GLY A 586 37.85 19.37 9.76
CA GLY A 586 38.02 20.66 9.11
C GLY A 586 38.86 20.67 7.82
N GLU A 587 39.30 19.51 7.32
CA GLU A 587 39.97 19.40 6.02
C GLU A 587 38.97 19.26 4.86
N LYS A 588 39.50 19.18 3.62
CA LYS A 588 38.73 18.88 2.42
C LYS A 588 39.00 17.45 1.96
N LEU A 589 37.94 16.66 1.81
CA LEU A 589 38.02 15.27 1.39
C LEU A 589 37.47 15.12 -0.03
N THR A 590 38.35 14.76 -0.97
CA THR A 590 37.95 14.45 -2.36
C THR A 590 37.50 13.01 -2.48
N ILE A 591 36.27 12.79 -2.95
CA ILE A 591 35.73 11.48 -3.28
C ILE A 591 35.73 11.30 -4.81
N PRO A 592 36.60 10.43 -5.35
CA PRO A 592 36.59 10.07 -6.77
C PRO A 592 35.46 9.09 -7.09
N LEU A 593 34.69 9.36 -8.15
CA LEU A 593 33.54 8.57 -8.59
C LEU A 593 33.76 7.97 -10.00
N ILE A 594 33.03 6.90 -10.29
CA ILE A 594 32.85 6.28 -11.62
C ILE A 594 31.36 6.32 -11.98
N HIS A 595 31.05 6.67 -13.23
CA HIS A 595 29.68 6.84 -13.74
C HIS A 595 29.40 5.81 -14.85
N MET A 596 29.04 4.58 -14.48
CA MET A 596 28.79 3.53 -15.47
C MET A 596 27.43 3.71 -16.14
N ARG A 597 27.43 4.27 -17.35
CA ARG A 597 26.24 4.51 -18.17
C ARG A 597 25.82 3.30 -19.01
N ARG A 598 24.52 3.11 -19.11
CA ARG A 598 23.85 2.10 -19.96
C ARG A 598 22.64 2.67 -20.72
N GLY A 599 22.27 3.93 -20.49
CA GLY A 599 21.20 4.65 -21.19
C GLY A 599 21.58 6.09 -21.52
N GLU A 600 20.82 6.69 -22.43
CA GLU A 600 20.93 8.12 -22.78
C GLU A 600 20.22 9.01 -21.76
N PHE A 601 20.73 10.23 -21.55
CA PHE A 601 20.15 11.23 -20.66
C PHE A 601 19.78 12.51 -21.40
N SER A 602 18.68 13.14 -20.99
CA SER A 602 18.17 14.40 -21.53
C SER A 602 18.65 15.57 -20.66
N GLY A 603 19.98 15.72 -20.59
CA GLY A 603 20.72 16.72 -19.82
C GLY A 603 22.12 16.23 -19.46
N SER A 604 23.09 17.14 -19.36
CA SER A 604 24.49 16.81 -19.04
C SER A 604 24.81 16.79 -17.53
N ILE A 605 23.91 17.28 -16.68
CA ILE A 605 24.13 17.42 -15.23
C ILE A 605 22.92 16.88 -14.45
N MET A 606 23.20 16.17 -13.35
CA MET A 606 22.27 15.92 -12.26
C MET A 606 22.70 16.71 -11.02
N ALA A 607 21.84 17.61 -10.53
CA ALA A 607 22.06 18.29 -9.26
C ALA A 607 21.91 17.30 -8.09
N ALA A 608 23.03 16.84 -7.55
CA ALA A 608 23.10 15.83 -6.51
C ALA A 608 23.12 16.47 -5.11
N LYS A 609 22.46 15.78 -4.18
CA LYS A 609 22.44 16.03 -2.73
C LYS A 609 23.03 14.83 -2.00
N THR A 610 23.27 14.96 -0.70
CA THR A 610 23.88 13.90 0.11
C THR A 610 22.93 13.37 1.18
N PHE A 611 22.91 12.05 1.36
CA PHE A 611 22.39 11.36 2.54
C PHE A 611 23.55 11.00 3.47
N GLY A 612 23.29 10.99 4.78
CA GLY A 612 24.29 10.71 5.82
C GLY A 612 24.34 11.87 6.81
N ALA A 613 24.32 11.55 8.10
CA ALA A 613 24.21 12.54 9.17
C ALA A 613 25.44 13.46 9.22
N GLY A 614 25.21 14.78 9.17
CA GLY A 614 26.28 15.77 9.13
C GLY A 614 26.80 16.07 7.72
N PHE A 615 26.22 15.48 6.68
CA PHE A 615 26.58 15.69 5.27
C PHE A 615 25.44 16.26 4.42
N GLU A 616 24.22 16.40 4.97
CA GLU A 616 23.01 16.79 4.23
C GLU A 616 23.08 18.20 3.61
N GLY A 617 24.02 19.03 4.06
CA GLY A 617 24.34 20.33 3.47
C GLY A 617 25.08 20.24 2.13
N HIS A 618 25.78 19.14 1.86
CA HIS A 618 26.63 18.99 0.66
C HIS A 618 25.81 18.74 -0.61
N LYS A 619 26.23 19.40 -1.69
CA LYS A 619 25.64 19.34 -3.03
C LYS A 619 26.75 19.43 -4.06
N PHE A 620 26.57 18.75 -5.20
CA PHE A 620 27.44 18.92 -6.36
C PHE A 620 26.66 18.65 -7.65
N ASP A 621 27.15 19.17 -8.77
CA ASP A 621 26.61 18.90 -10.09
C ASP A 621 27.32 17.68 -10.67
N LEU A 622 26.62 16.55 -10.72
CA LEU A 622 27.14 15.27 -11.22
C LEU A 622 27.04 15.23 -12.75
N PRO A 623 28.16 15.14 -13.50
CA PRO A 623 28.10 15.09 -14.96
C PRO A 623 27.56 13.74 -15.47
N LEU A 624 26.43 13.81 -16.17
CA LEU A 624 25.78 12.69 -16.86
C LEU A 624 26.42 12.39 -18.24
N ASP A 625 27.39 13.18 -18.69
CA ASP A 625 28.11 13.02 -19.96
C ASP A 625 29.57 12.50 -19.82
N GLN A 626 30.17 12.57 -18.63
CA GLN A 626 31.51 12.06 -18.33
C GLN A 626 31.46 10.73 -17.56
N ASP A 627 32.38 9.79 -17.83
CA ASP A 627 32.40 8.45 -17.21
C ASP A 627 32.95 8.43 -15.77
N ALA A 628 33.38 9.60 -15.26
CA ALA A 628 33.87 9.81 -13.91
C ALA A 628 33.62 11.25 -13.48
N SER A 629 33.66 11.51 -12.17
CA SER A 629 33.78 12.84 -11.58
C SER A 629 34.50 12.76 -10.23
N ASP A 630 34.95 13.88 -9.68
CA ASP A 630 35.48 13.97 -8.32
C ASP A 630 34.64 15.02 -7.57
N THR A 631 34.14 14.70 -6.37
CA THR A 631 33.39 15.64 -5.50
C THR A 631 34.18 15.94 -4.23
N VAL A 632 34.26 17.22 -3.85
CA VAL A 632 35.03 17.67 -2.68
C VAL A 632 34.08 17.99 -1.52
N LEU A 633 34.21 17.23 -0.43
CA LEU A 633 33.49 17.43 0.82
C LEU A 633 34.29 18.41 1.71
N ASP A 634 33.68 19.54 2.06
CA ASP A 634 34.30 20.57 2.91
C ASP A 634 33.87 20.34 4.37
N LEU A 635 34.69 19.61 5.15
CA LEU A 635 34.34 19.18 6.50
C LEU A 635 34.28 20.36 7.48
N ALA A 636 34.97 21.47 7.18
CA ALA A 636 34.87 22.71 7.95
C ALA A 636 33.53 23.42 7.72
N ALA A 637 33.06 23.49 6.46
CA ALA A 637 31.75 24.05 6.14
C ALA A 637 30.58 23.19 6.66
N LEU A 638 30.73 21.85 6.60
CA LEU A 638 29.77 20.89 7.14
C LEU A 638 29.79 20.79 8.68
N LYS A 639 30.90 21.19 9.32
CA LYS A 639 31.17 21.02 10.76
C LYS A 639 31.11 19.56 11.21
N THR A 640 31.64 18.66 10.39
CA THR A 640 31.63 17.22 10.63
C THR A 640 32.61 16.86 11.76
N PRO A 641 32.16 16.40 12.94
CA PRO A 641 33.06 16.03 14.03
C PRO A 641 33.80 14.71 13.73
N PRO A 642 34.84 14.35 14.50
CA PRO A 642 35.52 13.07 14.39
C PRO A 642 34.56 11.88 14.57
N GLY A 643 34.73 10.83 13.76
CA GLY A 643 33.84 9.67 13.76
C GLY A 643 33.84 8.90 12.43
N GLU A 644 33.01 7.87 12.34
CA GLU A 644 32.77 7.10 11.12
C GLU A 644 31.40 7.43 10.53
N TYR A 645 31.36 7.57 9.20
CA TYR A 645 30.20 8.02 8.46
C TYR A 645 29.96 7.15 7.24
N LEU A 646 28.68 6.91 6.97
CA LEU A 646 28.21 6.28 5.75
C LEU A 646 27.34 7.30 5.02
N ILE A 647 27.72 7.63 3.79
CA ILE A 647 27.01 8.62 2.96
C ILE A 647 26.60 8.01 1.62
N ALA A 648 25.64 8.63 0.95
CA ALA A 648 25.38 8.38 -0.48
C ALA A 648 24.87 9.64 -1.16
N PHE A 649 25.18 9.78 -2.44
CA PHE A 649 24.71 10.90 -3.26
C PHE A 649 23.41 10.54 -3.97
N TYR A 650 22.48 11.48 -4.08
CA TYR A 650 21.20 11.25 -4.76
C TYR A 650 20.71 12.48 -5.54
N GLY A 651 20.02 12.24 -6.64
CA GLY A 651 19.43 13.29 -7.47
C GLY A 651 18.38 12.76 -8.43
N GLY A 652 17.73 13.67 -9.16
CA GLY A 652 16.79 13.31 -10.23
C GLY A 652 17.47 13.47 -11.59
N ALA A 653 17.52 12.40 -12.38
CA ALA A 653 18.04 12.42 -13.75
C ALA A 653 16.94 12.08 -14.75
N VAL A 654 16.99 12.68 -15.95
CA VAL A 654 16.05 12.38 -17.04
C VAL A 654 16.68 11.36 -17.97
N ALA A 655 16.29 10.09 -17.86
CA ALA A 655 16.77 9.01 -18.71
C ALA A 655 15.80 8.74 -19.88
N LYS A 656 16.32 8.43 -21.06
CA LYS A 656 15.52 7.92 -22.20
C LYS A 656 15.31 6.42 -22.03
N TYR A 657 14.09 6.01 -21.72
CA TYR A 657 13.74 4.62 -21.46
C TYR A 657 13.00 3.97 -22.64
N GLN A 658 13.42 2.75 -23.02
CA GLN A 658 12.71 1.86 -23.93
C GLN A 658 12.20 0.63 -23.16
N HIS A 659 10.90 0.36 -23.25
CA HIS A 659 10.28 -0.72 -22.49
C HIS A 659 10.31 -2.05 -23.26
N ASN A 660 11.04 -3.05 -22.75
CA ASN A 660 11.05 -4.42 -23.27
C ASN A 660 11.33 -4.52 -24.80
N PRO A 661 12.42 -3.90 -25.33
CA PRO A 661 12.70 -3.88 -26.77
C PRO A 661 12.89 -5.27 -27.38
N GLU A 662 13.49 -6.21 -26.62
CA GLU A 662 13.57 -7.64 -26.98
C GLU A 662 12.19 -8.28 -27.24
N GLY A 663 11.13 -7.78 -26.59
CA GLY A 663 9.76 -8.24 -26.80
C GLY A 663 9.28 -8.00 -28.23
N VAL A 664 9.83 -6.99 -28.92
CA VAL A 664 9.57 -6.74 -30.34
C VAL A 664 10.18 -7.83 -31.21
N ALA A 665 11.44 -8.23 -30.93
CA ALA A 665 12.09 -9.33 -31.64
C ALA A 665 11.34 -10.65 -31.42
N ARG A 666 11.12 -11.06 -30.16
CA ARG A 666 10.37 -12.27 -29.80
C ARG A 666 8.98 -12.33 -30.45
N ALA A 667 8.25 -11.22 -30.49
CA ALA A 667 6.93 -11.17 -31.15
C ALA A 667 7.03 -11.30 -32.68
N THR A 668 8.09 -10.76 -33.29
CA THR A 668 8.33 -10.80 -34.74
C THR A 668 8.73 -12.20 -35.19
N ASP A 669 9.63 -12.87 -34.45
CA ASP A 669 10.03 -14.25 -34.73
C ASP A 669 8.85 -15.22 -34.55
N ALA A 670 8.04 -15.04 -33.50
CA ALA A 670 6.84 -15.83 -33.29
C ALA A 670 5.80 -15.64 -34.43
N LEU A 671 5.63 -14.42 -34.94
CA LEU A 671 4.78 -14.16 -36.11
C LEU A 671 5.30 -14.89 -37.36
N LYS A 672 6.60 -14.82 -37.63
CA LYS A 672 7.26 -15.47 -38.77
C LYS A 672 7.06 -17.00 -38.78
N VAL A 673 7.09 -17.64 -37.61
CA VAL A 673 6.77 -19.08 -37.47
C VAL A 673 5.31 -19.36 -37.84
N ILE A 674 4.36 -18.58 -37.31
CA ILE A 674 2.93 -18.73 -37.58
C ILE A 674 2.60 -18.51 -39.07
N GLU A 675 3.27 -17.54 -39.72
CA GLU A 675 3.13 -17.29 -41.15
C GLU A 675 3.65 -18.47 -41.99
N GLY A 676 4.77 -19.08 -41.60
CA GLY A 676 5.29 -20.31 -42.19
C GLY A 676 4.34 -21.51 -42.06
N GLU A 677 3.77 -21.73 -40.87
CA GLU A 677 2.76 -22.78 -40.64
C GLU A 677 1.50 -22.59 -41.50
N LEU A 678 1.06 -21.34 -41.68
CA LEU A 678 -0.08 -21.02 -42.54
C LEU A 678 0.26 -21.23 -44.03
N ALA A 679 1.47 -20.85 -44.47
CA ALA A 679 1.93 -21.08 -45.83
C ALA A 679 2.01 -22.58 -46.16
N ALA A 680 2.55 -23.39 -45.27
CA ALA A 680 2.58 -24.85 -45.40
C ALA A 680 1.16 -25.45 -45.45
N THR A 681 0.28 -25.04 -44.54
CA THR A 681 -1.12 -25.50 -44.51
C THR A 681 -1.87 -25.16 -45.82
N LYS A 682 -1.63 -23.98 -46.39
CA LYS A 682 -2.17 -23.57 -47.71
C LYS A 682 -1.61 -24.42 -48.85
N ALA A 683 -0.30 -24.69 -48.85
CA ALA A 683 0.32 -25.52 -49.88
C ALA A 683 -0.23 -26.95 -49.86
N ASP A 684 -0.44 -27.53 -48.68
CA ASP A 684 -1.05 -28.87 -48.55
C ASP A 684 -2.53 -28.87 -48.93
N ALA A 685 -3.29 -27.82 -48.60
CA ALA A 685 -4.66 -27.67 -49.08
C ALA A 685 -4.75 -27.59 -50.62
N VAL A 686 -3.76 -27.00 -51.29
CA VAL A 686 -3.65 -27.02 -52.76
C VAL A 686 -3.33 -28.43 -53.30
N LYS A 687 -2.39 -29.16 -52.68
CA LYS A 687 -2.08 -30.56 -53.06
C LYS A 687 -3.31 -31.47 -52.96
N ILE A 688 -4.07 -31.38 -51.85
CA ILE A 688 -5.28 -32.18 -51.65
C ILE A 688 -6.40 -31.78 -52.63
N LYS A 689 -6.54 -30.49 -52.97
CA LYS A 689 -7.46 -30.04 -54.04
C LYS A 689 -7.10 -30.62 -55.41
N ALA A 690 -5.81 -30.74 -55.74
CA ALA A 690 -5.37 -31.38 -56.98
C ALA A 690 -5.66 -32.89 -56.97
N ALA A 691 -5.25 -33.59 -55.91
CA ALA A 691 -5.50 -35.02 -55.75
C ALA A 691 -7.01 -35.38 -55.80
N LEU A 692 -7.89 -34.51 -55.33
CA LEU A 692 -9.35 -34.68 -55.41
C LEU A 692 -9.91 -34.73 -56.84
N VAL A 693 -9.20 -34.19 -57.83
CA VAL A 693 -9.59 -34.28 -59.25
C VAL A 693 -9.33 -35.70 -59.76
N GLU A 694 -8.16 -36.25 -59.44
CA GLU A 694 -7.63 -37.52 -59.96
C GLU A 694 -8.10 -38.76 -59.17
N ALA A 695 -8.51 -38.59 -57.91
CA ALA A 695 -8.86 -39.67 -56.99
C ALA A 695 -10.05 -40.54 -57.44
N SER A 696 -10.03 -41.82 -57.04
CA SER A 696 -11.16 -42.73 -57.23
C SER A 696 -12.39 -42.36 -56.38
N THR A 697 -13.53 -42.99 -56.67
CA THR A 697 -14.81 -42.75 -55.95
C THR A 697 -14.68 -42.97 -54.45
N ASP A 698 -13.96 -44.02 -54.03
CA ASP A 698 -13.83 -44.41 -52.62
C ASP A 698 -12.84 -43.51 -51.85
N GLU A 699 -11.82 -42.99 -52.53
CA GLU A 699 -10.82 -42.10 -51.94
C GLU A 699 -11.33 -40.66 -51.75
N LYS A 700 -12.25 -40.22 -52.62
CA LYS A 700 -12.78 -38.84 -52.62
C LYS A 700 -13.38 -38.42 -51.28
N ALA A 701 -14.12 -39.31 -50.60
CA ALA A 701 -14.69 -39.02 -49.28
C ALA A 701 -13.61 -38.74 -48.20
N LYS A 702 -12.50 -39.49 -48.24
CA LYS A 702 -11.36 -39.32 -47.31
C LYS A 702 -10.64 -37.99 -47.58
N LEU A 703 -10.33 -37.71 -48.84
CA LEU A 703 -9.65 -36.47 -49.25
C LEU A 703 -10.51 -35.22 -49.02
N GLN A 704 -11.84 -35.30 -49.21
CA GLN A 704 -12.78 -34.22 -48.88
C GLN A 704 -12.74 -33.87 -47.38
N LYS A 705 -12.71 -34.88 -46.50
CA LYS A 705 -12.57 -34.66 -45.05
C LYS A 705 -11.21 -34.00 -44.73
N THR A 706 -10.11 -34.53 -45.26
CA THR A 706 -8.77 -33.93 -45.07
C THR A 706 -8.72 -32.49 -45.58
N LEU A 707 -9.39 -32.16 -46.68
CA LEU A 707 -9.49 -30.78 -47.17
C LEU A 707 -10.29 -29.88 -46.23
N ALA A 708 -11.42 -30.34 -45.68
CA ALA A 708 -12.19 -29.57 -44.70
C ALA A 708 -11.36 -29.29 -43.43
N ASP A 709 -10.66 -30.29 -42.91
CA ASP A 709 -9.76 -30.16 -41.75
C ASP A 709 -8.62 -29.15 -42.03
N LEU A 710 -8.05 -29.18 -43.24
CA LEU A 710 -7.02 -28.22 -43.69
C LEU A 710 -7.56 -26.80 -43.88
N LEU A 711 -8.78 -26.61 -44.39
CA LEU A 711 -9.39 -25.28 -44.56
C LEU A 711 -9.75 -24.65 -43.20
N GLU A 712 -10.25 -25.43 -42.25
CA GLU A 712 -10.44 -24.96 -40.87
C GLU A 712 -9.10 -24.70 -40.15
N LYS A 713 -8.04 -25.48 -40.45
CA LYS A 713 -6.67 -25.18 -39.99
C LYS A 713 -6.13 -23.89 -40.62
N GLU A 714 -6.39 -23.63 -41.90
CA GLU A 714 -6.01 -22.39 -42.59
C GLU A 714 -6.71 -21.18 -41.95
N LYS A 715 -8.02 -21.27 -41.71
CA LYS A 715 -8.82 -20.26 -41.02
C LYS A 715 -8.31 -19.95 -39.61
N ARG A 716 -7.95 -20.97 -38.81
CA ARG A 716 -7.28 -20.80 -37.51
C ARG A 716 -5.88 -20.18 -37.66
N GLY A 717 -5.11 -20.57 -38.68
CA GLY A 717 -3.80 -19.99 -38.97
C GLY A 717 -3.87 -18.51 -39.34
N ALA A 718 -4.83 -18.11 -40.18
CA ALA A 718 -5.06 -16.71 -40.53
C ALA A 718 -5.45 -15.86 -39.31
N ALA A 719 -6.26 -16.41 -38.38
CA ALA A 719 -6.55 -15.76 -37.11
C ALA A 719 -5.30 -15.62 -36.22
N ARG A 720 -4.43 -16.65 -36.17
CA ARG A 720 -3.15 -16.60 -35.45
C ARG A 720 -2.18 -15.58 -36.05
N VAL A 721 -2.08 -15.46 -37.38
CA VAL A 721 -1.29 -14.41 -38.05
C VAL A 721 -1.80 -13.03 -37.64
N LYS A 722 -3.11 -12.76 -37.77
CA LYS A 722 -3.73 -11.49 -37.37
C LYS A 722 -3.44 -11.13 -35.89
N ALA A 723 -3.48 -12.11 -35.00
CA ALA A 723 -3.13 -11.94 -33.60
C ALA A 723 -1.62 -11.66 -33.40
N GLY A 724 -0.74 -12.34 -34.15
CA GLY A 724 0.70 -12.09 -34.16
C GLY A 724 1.06 -10.69 -34.64
N THR A 725 0.49 -10.21 -35.76
CA THR A 725 0.70 -8.83 -36.25
C THR A 725 0.26 -7.79 -35.22
N ALA A 726 -0.86 -8.03 -34.51
CA ALA A 726 -1.31 -7.19 -33.42
C ALA A 726 -0.34 -7.20 -32.21
N ARG A 727 0.21 -8.37 -31.85
CA ARG A 727 1.24 -8.50 -30.79
C ARG A 727 2.51 -7.73 -31.14
N VAL A 728 3.03 -7.86 -32.37
CA VAL A 728 4.20 -7.08 -32.84
C VAL A 728 3.91 -5.58 -32.76
N LYS A 729 2.79 -5.11 -33.32
CA LYS A 729 2.41 -3.68 -33.27
C LYS A 729 2.31 -3.15 -31.83
N SER A 730 1.78 -3.97 -30.91
CA SER A 730 1.69 -3.63 -29.49
C SER A 730 3.07 -3.52 -28.84
N ALA A 731 3.96 -4.50 -29.08
CA ALA A 731 5.32 -4.51 -28.57
C ALA A 731 6.11 -3.28 -29.07
N THR A 732 6.10 -3.00 -30.38
CA THR A 732 6.77 -1.82 -30.97
C THR A 732 6.24 -0.51 -30.39
N SER A 733 4.93 -0.43 -30.13
CA SER A 733 4.30 0.76 -29.52
C SER A 733 4.69 0.94 -28.04
N ALA A 734 4.87 -0.15 -27.30
CA ALA A 734 5.32 -0.13 -25.92
C ALA A 734 6.81 0.25 -25.82
N ALA A 735 7.66 -0.35 -26.65
CA ALA A 735 9.11 -0.16 -26.68
C ALA A 735 9.57 1.23 -27.13
N LYS A 736 8.71 2.04 -27.76
CA LYS A 736 9.05 3.42 -28.16
C LYS A 736 9.66 4.22 -26.97
N ALA A 737 10.83 4.78 -27.22
CA ALA A 737 11.60 5.59 -26.27
C ALA A 737 10.81 6.80 -25.73
N LYS A 738 10.96 7.07 -24.43
CA LYS A 738 10.31 8.17 -23.69
C LYS A 738 11.28 8.73 -22.64
N ASP A 739 11.23 10.03 -22.39
CA ASP A 739 11.89 10.64 -21.23
C ASP A 739 11.19 10.23 -19.92
N ILE A 740 11.98 9.80 -18.95
CA ILE A 740 11.55 9.41 -17.61
C ILE A 740 12.44 10.10 -16.58
N VAL A 741 11.87 10.76 -15.58
CA VAL A 741 12.64 11.26 -14.43
C VAL A 741 12.76 10.13 -13.41
N ASP A 742 13.95 9.67 -13.05
CA ASP A 742 14.12 8.76 -11.91
C ASP A 742 15.17 9.25 -10.91
N ILE A 743 15.07 8.69 -9.71
CA ILE A 743 16.00 8.92 -8.61
C ILE A 743 17.24 8.07 -8.87
N VAL A 744 18.36 8.71 -9.15
CA VAL A 744 19.67 8.06 -9.11
C VAL A 744 20.19 8.20 -7.68
N VAL A 745 20.68 7.10 -7.11
CA VAL A 745 21.40 7.06 -5.83
C VAL A 745 22.74 6.37 -6.07
N SER A 746 23.82 6.89 -5.50
CA SER A 746 25.13 6.22 -5.57
C SER A 746 25.14 4.94 -4.73
N GLU A 747 26.15 4.11 -4.97
CA GLU A 747 26.59 3.14 -3.97
C GLU A 747 27.03 3.87 -2.67
N PRO A 748 26.96 3.20 -1.51
CA PRO A 748 27.37 3.74 -0.23
C PRO A 748 28.86 4.10 -0.20
N ILE A 749 29.20 5.17 0.51
CA ILE A 749 30.57 5.70 0.61
C ILE A 749 30.95 5.79 2.09
N ARG A 750 32.02 5.08 2.47
CA ARG A 750 32.53 5.01 3.83
C ARG A 750 33.54 6.12 4.08
N ILE A 751 33.35 6.93 5.12
CA ILE A 751 34.23 8.05 5.48
C ILE A 751 34.63 7.92 6.96
N ARG A 752 35.90 8.21 7.27
CA ARG A 752 36.40 8.36 8.65
C ARG A 752 37.00 9.76 8.82
N VAL A 753 36.48 10.51 9.79
CA VAL A 753 37.01 11.82 10.16
C VAL A 753 37.85 11.65 11.42
N HIS A 754 39.14 11.94 11.33
CA HIS A 754 40.07 11.90 12.46
C HIS A 754 40.04 13.20 13.26
N PRO A 755 40.29 13.17 14.58
CA PRO A 755 40.50 14.38 15.37
C PRO A 755 41.58 15.27 14.77
N ARG A 756 41.38 16.58 14.84
CA ARG A 756 42.43 17.54 14.52
C ARG A 756 43.58 17.39 15.53
N GLU A 757 44.81 17.36 15.03
CA GLU A 757 46.00 17.42 15.90
C GLU A 757 45.97 18.70 16.76
N ALA A 758 46.26 18.54 18.06
CA ALA A 758 46.43 19.67 18.96
C ALA A 758 47.61 20.54 18.50
N LYS A 759 47.43 21.86 18.57
CA LYS A 759 48.46 22.86 18.26
C LYS A 759 49.35 23.18 19.44
#